data_AF-A0A9E4CXH5-F1
#
_entry.id   AF-A0A9E4CXH5-F1
#
_cell.length_a   1.000
_cell.length_b   1.000
_cell.length_c   1.000
_cell.angle_alpha   90.00
_cell.angle_beta   90.00
_cell.angle_gamma   90.00
#
_symmetry.space_group_name_H-M   'P 1'
#
loop_
_entity.id
_entity.type
_entity.pdbx_description
1 polymer ?
#
loop_
_entity_poly.entity_id
_entity_poly.type
_entity_poly.pdbx_seq_one_letter_code
_entity_poly.pdbx_strand_id
1 'polypeptide(L)'
;MRGFLDVPEGLWVAHNELAFAFTDRFPVSPGHTLVVTRRLVSDWWDATPAEKLAVLDLVEEVKAQLDESHRPDGYNVGFNAGEAAGQTVFHLHVHVIPRYQRDMDDPRGGVRHVIPHLGNYLRRTDPQAPGPAAISAASATPSPSPPPRLVTPSEGQMRVELVRSLARTDFDRIDLLVSFLMRSGVDLLAAHVDEALARGARIRVLTTDYLHITDTAALGFFVDRVGTTPEGGTLDVKVFSDPATNFHPKAYLFSSSRSAEGVALVGSSNLSRSGLELGIEWNLMVHRLDSLHDEFDALWADPRATTVTTDWLRSYDQRRLLSPMWWVEAASPAPSPEPDERADHDGPDGPDGRGVRPGLATTSPGDTGVLPTSGSDSSPRPTAVQAEALAALTATRIEGNTAGLVVLATGLGKTWLAAFDSTRPEFRRTLFVAHRKEILLQARDVYRRIMPTRSLTLFTGEEQDMSGDVVFASIQSLHRNLDNIDAETFDYVVVDEFHHADAPTYRRTIGHLRPRFLLGLTATPDRTDSADLMALCSDNLVYECGLTEGIHRNLLSPFIYRAIRDVADYEQIPWRSQRFDPAELTLRLETEQRAHQVFDEWLKLGGNSRRAIGFCCSITHAQYMADFYNAHGVDALAVHSGPDSAPRAETLERFRAGQVRVLFTVDLFNEGVDIPDLDVVMLLRPTESPVVFLQQIGRGLRLSPGKERLDVLDLVGNHRSFLLKAHLLAGMAGAQPATNREAVEVLGSEMTTLPEGCSIIVDTEVVDMLRTLTARDRPQDRLQATLDAWRSLHGDRRPTALELTLATGTAHDLKSMGGWFGGLGTLGELSDEEAAVLAAVPDLLAYVEHGSYTKCFKLITLRVLTDNDSLRDGMDLADLALASRWAIDRDARLRQDLTDAAFATPLRPTTAEWQAYWRKNPIAALTRTPQGREEPFFSFNDERVALVPQVTDHLWPTLTAMITELVDYRLHRYLESRSTRRPGEQRKPLDLFGTPLDATFTLEDVDGVPTAVYFASAGGGASSRVARNTDYVAGVDVVLARMRDLGIVIEDAYVDSTRVSTLSLADRRLSPHAIAGYPIHLHDVEDLTALRRALLRSMARVGQPVGTTSGGNSRKAMRLVISGVSSHAPRELADTLAGLPPEPGLEATTS
;
A
#
# COMPACT_ATOMS: atom_id res chain seq x y z
N MET A 1 -49.37 -26.68 10.76
CA MET A 1 -49.72 -27.24 9.43
C MET A 1 -48.43 -27.65 8.75
N ARG A 2 -48.26 -28.91 8.33
CA ARG A 2 -46.97 -29.42 7.84
C ARG A 2 -46.83 -29.11 6.34
N GLY A 3 -46.54 -27.85 6.02
CA GLY A 3 -46.25 -27.42 4.64
C GLY A 3 -47.34 -27.79 3.62
N PHE A 4 -47.02 -27.72 2.33
CA PHE A 4 -47.96 -28.04 1.25
C PHE A 4 -48.13 -29.55 1.01
N LEU A 5 -47.30 -30.39 1.65
CA LEU A 5 -47.38 -31.85 1.50
C LEU A 5 -48.64 -32.48 2.10
N ASP A 6 -49.35 -31.74 2.97
CA ASP A 6 -50.62 -32.16 3.54
C ASP A 6 -51.82 -31.95 2.57
N VAL A 7 -51.62 -31.36 1.38
CA VAL A 7 -52.69 -31.14 0.40
C VAL A 7 -53.10 -32.49 -0.24
N PRO A 8 -54.35 -32.95 -0.07
CA PRO A 8 -54.80 -34.23 -0.61
C PRO A 8 -54.67 -34.30 -2.14
N GLU A 9 -54.26 -35.45 -2.67
CA GLU A 9 -54.08 -35.65 -4.13
C GLU A 9 -55.34 -35.33 -4.94
N GLY A 10 -56.53 -35.52 -4.37
CA GLY A 10 -57.80 -35.17 -5.03
C GLY A 10 -58.01 -33.66 -5.25
N LEU A 11 -57.17 -32.80 -4.67
CA LEU A 11 -57.15 -31.35 -4.90
C LEU A 11 -56.03 -30.90 -5.85
N TRP A 12 -55.23 -31.84 -6.37
CA TRP A 12 -54.17 -31.51 -7.30
C TRP A 12 -54.75 -31.30 -8.69
N VAL A 13 -54.34 -30.22 -9.35
CA VAL A 13 -54.77 -29.86 -10.71
C VAL A 13 -53.83 -30.42 -11.78
N ALA A 14 -52.57 -30.63 -11.42
CA ALA A 14 -51.56 -31.32 -12.23
C ALA A 14 -50.50 -31.93 -11.32
N HIS A 15 -49.84 -33.01 -11.73
CA HIS A 15 -48.68 -33.54 -11.00
C HIS A 15 -47.77 -34.37 -11.90
N ASN A 16 -46.50 -34.44 -11.52
CA ASN A 16 -45.52 -35.38 -12.08
C ASN A 16 -44.80 -36.12 -10.95
N GLU A 17 -43.69 -36.80 -11.26
CA GLU A 17 -42.94 -37.62 -10.30
C GLU A 17 -42.35 -36.80 -9.14
N LEU A 18 -42.00 -35.54 -9.36
CA LEU A 18 -41.22 -34.73 -8.39
C LEU A 18 -41.95 -33.48 -7.89
N ALA A 19 -43.04 -33.09 -8.54
CA ALA A 19 -43.83 -31.91 -8.20
C ALA A 19 -45.34 -32.15 -8.39
N PHE A 20 -46.14 -31.33 -7.73
CA PHE A 20 -47.59 -31.28 -7.91
C PHE A 20 -48.08 -29.84 -7.82
N ALA A 21 -49.22 -29.56 -8.43
CA ALA A 21 -49.87 -28.26 -8.42
C ALA A 21 -51.28 -28.35 -7.88
N PHE A 22 -51.69 -27.29 -7.20
CA PHE A 22 -53.04 -27.14 -6.66
C PHE A 22 -53.40 -25.65 -6.63
N THR A 23 -54.69 -25.36 -6.65
CA THR A 23 -55.18 -23.98 -6.63
C THR A 23 -54.88 -23.33 -5.28
N ASP A 24 -54.39 -22.10 -5.31
CA ASP A 24 -54.06 -21.35 -4.10
C ASP A 24 -55.32 -21.03 -3.29
N ARG A 25 -55.23 -21.13 -1.95
CA ARG A 25 -56.37 -20.88 -1.07
C ARG A 25 -56.69 -19.39 -0.90
N PHE A 26 -55.71 -18.54 -1.14
CA PHE A 26 -55.79 -17.08 -1.07
C PHE A 26 -55.41 -16.49 -2.43
N PRO A 27 -56.18 -16.79 -3.49
CA PRO A 27 -55.80 -16.49 -4.85
C PRO A 27 -55.71 -14.98 -5.08
N VAL A 28 -54.62 -14.52 -5.72
CA VAL A 28 -54.46 -13.11 -6.14
C VAL A 28 -55.43 -12.79 -7.29
N SER A 29 -55.72 -13.78 -8.13
CA SER A 29 -56.67 -13.71 -9.24
C SER A 29 -57.30 -15.09 -9.51
N PRO A 30 -58.45 -15.16 -10.20
CA PRO A 30 -59.07 -16.42 -10.55
C PRO A 30 -58.12 -17.33 -11.34
N GLY A 31 -57.88 -18.54 -10.82
CA GLY A 31 -56.97 -19.53 -11.39
C GLY A 31 -55.54 -19.50 -10.81
N HIS A 32 -55.24 -18.65 -9.82
CA HIS A 32 -53.94 -18.65 -9.14
C HIS A 32 -53.61 -20.05 -8.59
N THR A 33 -52.53 -20.63 -9.11
CA THR A 33 -52.12 -22.02 -8.83
C THR A 33 -50.69 -22.05 -8.33
N LEU A 34 -50.43 -22.87 -7.30
CA LEU A 34 -49.09 -23.11 -6.79
C LEU A 34 -48.54 -24.40 -7.38
N VAL A 35 -47.29 -24.38 -7.82
CA VAL A 35 -46.51 -25.57 -8.21
C VAL A 35 -45.46 -25.83 -7.14
N VAL A 36 -45.51 -27.01 -6.53
CA VAL A 36 -44.74 -27.33 -5.33
C VAL A 36 -43.99 -28.65 -5.50
N THR A 37 -42.78 -28.75 -4.94
CA THR A 37 -42.02 -30.01 -4.94
C THR A 37 -42.64 -31.04 -3.99
N ARG A 38 -42.65 -32.33 -4.36
CA ARG A 38 -43.10 -33.43 -3.49
C ARG A 38 -42.15 -33.67 -2.30
N ARG A 39 -40.88 -33.31 -2.46
CA ARG A 39 -39.92 -33.26 -1.36
C ARG A 39 -39.98 -31.89 -0.70
N LEU A 40 -39.91 -31.84 0.63
CA LEU A 40 -39.80 -30.59 1.37
C LEU A 40 -38.42 -29.98 1.13
N VAL A 41 -38.40 -28.88 0.38
CA VAL A 41 -37.19 -28.11 0.03
C VAL A 41 -37.47 -26.66 0.38
N SER A 42 -36.57 -25.95 1.06
CA SER A 42 -36.85 -24.61 1.62
C SER A 42 -37.25 -23.59 0.57
N ASP A 43 -36.46 -23.47 -0.50
CA ASP A 43 -36.69 -22.53 -1.60
C ASP A 43 -36.06 -23.05 -2.92
N TRP A 44 -35.99 -22.19 -3.93
CA TRP A 44 -35.48 -22.56 -5.26
C TRP A 44 -34.01 -23.01 -5.23
N TRP A 45 -33.17 -22.46 -4.38
CA TRP A 45 -31.73 -22.71 -4.40
C TRP A 45 -31.40 -24.10 -3.87
N ASP A 46 -32.21 -24.61 -2.95
CA ASP A 46 -32.07 -25.94 -2.35
C ASP A 46 -32.66 -27.07 -3.21
N ALA A 47 -33.39 -26.74 -4.28
CA ALA A 47 -33.94 -27.73 -5.21
C ALA A 47 -32.87 -28.26 -6.16
N THR A 48 -32.90 -29.58 -6.38
CA THR A 48 -32.02 -30.24 -7.35
C THR A 48 -32.37 -29.80 -8.78
N PRO A 49 -31.43 -29.95 -9.75
CA PRO A 49 -31.72 -29.61 -11.14
C PRO A 49 -32.94 -30.34 -11.72
N ALA A 50 -33.14 -31.62 -11.35
CA ALA A 50 -34.28 -32.40 -11.78
C ALA A 50 -35.61 -31.89 -11.20
N GLU A 51 -35.63 -31.49 -9.92
CA GLU A 51 -36.82 -30.91 -9.29
C GLU A 51 -37.17 -29.55 -9.89
N LYS A 52 -36.18 -28.72 -10.22
CA LYS A 52 -36.39 -27.44 -10.91
C LYS A 52 -37.03 -27.63 -12.27
N LEU A 53 -36.52 -28.56 -13.07
CA LEU A 53 -37.08 -28.91 -14.37
C LEU A 53 -38.51 -29.43 -14.21
N ALA A 54 -38.74 -30.37 -13.29
CA ALA A 54 -40.07 -30.91 -13.04
C ALA A 54 -41.09 -29.84 -12.59
N VAL A 55 -40.66 -28.82 -11.83
CA VAL A 55 -41.51 -27.68 -11.46
C VAL A 55 -41.82 -26.81 -12.68
N LEU A 56 -40.83 -26.50 -13.52
CA LEU A 56 -41.05 -25.70 -14.73
C LEU A 56 -41.94 -26.39 -15.75
N ASP A 57 -41.76 -27.69 -15.97
CA ASP A 57 -42.62 -28.50 -16.84
C ASP A 57 -44.08 -28.43 -16.36
N LEU A 58 -44.30 -28.50 -15.05
CA LEU A 58 -45.64 -28.41 -14.48
C LEU A 58 -46.23 -26.99 -14.57
N VAL A 59 -45.40 -25.94 -14.52
CA VAL A 59 -45.85 -24.55 -14.76
C VAL A 59 -46.39 -24.40 -16.17
N GLU A 60 -45.73 -25.00 -17.17
CA GLU A 60 -46.22 -24.97 -18.57
C GLU A 60 -47.56 -25.70 -18.72
N GLU A 61 -47.71 -26.87 -18.11
CA GLU A 61 -48.96 -27.63 -18.10
C GLU A 61 -50.09 -26.85 -17.42
N VAL A 62 -49.83 -26.32 -16.22
CA VAL A 62 -50.80 -25.51 -15.46
C VAL A 62 -51.21 -24.28 -16.26
N LYS A 63 -50.28 -23.58 -16.92
CA LYS A 63 -50.60 -22.44 -17.79
C LYS A 63 -51.52 -22.87 -18.94
N ALA A 64 -51.23 -23.98 -19.61
CA ALA A 64 -52.06 -24.46 -20.73
C ALA A 64 -53.50 -24.78 -20.28
N GLN A 65 -53.66 -25.41 -19.11
CA GLN A 65 -54.98 -25.67 -18.53
C GLN A 65 -55.72 -24.37 -18.16
N LEU A 66 -55.01 -23.38 -17.62
CA LEU A 66 -55.57 -22.08 -17.25
C LEU A 66 -55.98 -21.26 -18.49
N ASP A 67 -55.22 -21.35 -19.59
CA ASP A 67 -55.60 -20.72 -20.86
C ASP A 67 -56.94 -21.23 -21.39
N GLU A 68 -57.19 -22.53 -21.28
CA GLU A 68 -58.43 -23.14 -21.75
C GLU A 68 -59.62 -22.84 -20.82
N SER A 69 -59.42 -23.03 -19.51
CA SER A 69 -60.49 -22.94 -18.51
C SER A 69 -60.83 -21.53 -18.07
N HIS A 70 -59.84 -20.63 -18.05
CA HIS A 70 -60.00 -19.28 -17.49
C HIS A 70 -59.72 -18.15 -18.50
N ARG A 71 -59.10 -18.44 -19.65
CA ARG A 71 -58.80 -17.50 -20.74
C ARG A 71 -58.18 -16.17 -20.26
N PRO A 72 -57.06 -16.19 -19.53
CA PRO A 72 -56.42 -14.97 -19.05
C PRO A 72 -55.68 -14.21 -20.16
N ASP A 73 -55.51 -12.91 -19.94
CA ASP A 73 -54.83 -12.00 -20.87
C ASP A 73 -53.30 -11.98 -20.69
N GLY A 74 -52.80 -12.56 -19.59
CA GLY A 74 -51.36 -12.65 -19.29
C GLY A 74 -51.08 -13.44 -18.01
N TYR A 75 -49.81 -13.52 -17.61
CA TYR A 75 -49.39 -14.25 -16.41
C TYR A 75 -48.29 -13.53 -15.63
N ASN A 76 -48.30 -13.71 -14.31
CA ASN A 76 -47.12 -13.52 -13.47
C ASN A 76 -46.70 -14.87 -12.92
N VAL A 77 -45.42 -15.21 -13.10
CA VAL A 77 -44.84 -16.46 -12.60
C VAL A 77 -43.62 -16.12 -11.77
N GLY A 78 -43.55 -16.61 -10.54
CA GLY A 78 -42.45 -16.31 -9.63
C GLY A 78 -42.51 -17.08 -8.32
N PHE A 79 -41.43 -17.02 -7.55
CA PHE A 79 -41.34 -17.60 -6.22
C PHE A 79 -40.65 -16.62 -5.28
N ASN A 80 -40.90 -16.76 -3.98
CA ASN A 80 -40.21 -16.00 -2.94
C ASN A 80 -39.22 -16.92 -2.23
N ALA A 81 -38.01 -16.43 -1.96
CA ALA A 81 -36.95 -17.15 -1.24
C ALA A 81 -36.51 -16.34 -0.03
N GLY A 82 -36.77 -16.88 1.17
CA GLY A 82 -36.49 -16.22 2.44
C GLY A 82 -37.60 -15.30 2.95
N GLU A 83 -37.62 -15.06 4.26
CA GLU A 83 -38.65 -14.27 4.96
C GLU A 83 -38.74 -12.84 4.43
N ALA A 84 -37.59 -12.20 4.19
CA ALA A 84 -37.52 -10.83 3.68
C ALA A 84 -38.13 -10.66 2.29
N ALA A 85 -38.16 -11.72 1.47
CA ALA A 85 -38.82 -11.73 0.17
C ALA A 85 -40.34 -12.02 0.29
N GLY A 86 -40.87 -12.15 1.50
CA GLY A 86 -42.27 -12.48 1.76
C GLY A 86 -42.58 -13.98 1.66
N GLN A 87 -41.58 -14.87 1.74
CA GLN A 87 -41.83 -16.31 1.82
C GLN A 87 -42.37 -16.66 3.21
N THR A 88 -43.63 -17.06 3.28
CA THR A 88 -44.32 -17.41 4.54
C THR A 88 -44.36 -18.92 4.79
N VAL A 89 -44.27 -19.72 3.72
CA VAL A 89 -44.11 -21.18 3.79
C VAL A 89 -42.75 -21.53 3.23
N PHE A 90 -41.86 -22.00 4.10
CA PHE A 90 -40.49 -22.44 3.76
C PHE A 90 -40.50 -23.84 3.11
N HIS A 91 -41.26 -23.94 2.03
CA HIS A 91 -41.29 -25.04 1.08
C HIS A 91 -41.36 -24.39 -0.30
N LEU A 92 -40.46 -24.72 -1.22
CA LEU A 92 -40.45 -24.20 -2.57
C LEU A 92 -41.82 -24.36 -3.23
N HIS A 93 -42.44 -23.22 -3.50
CA HIS A 93 -43.67 -23.11 -4.27
C HIS A 93 -43.52 -21.98 -5.28
N VAL A 94 -43.78 -22.29 -6.55
CA VAL A 94 -43.82 -21.31 -7.64
C VAL A 94 -45.27 -20.93 -7.87
N HIS A 95 -45.54 -19.64 -7.83
CA HIS A 95 -46.84 -19.06 -8.12
C HIS A 95 -47.03 -18.95 -9.63
N VAL A 96 -48.14 -19.47 -10.13
CA VAL A 96 -48.61 -19.23 -11.50
C VAL A 96 -49.92 -18.45 -11.40
N ILE A 97 -49.84 -17.14 -11.66
CA ILE A 97 -50.92 -16.19 -11.43
C ILE A 97 -51.45 -15.68 -12.77
N PRO A 98 -52.64 -16.11 -13.20
CA PRO A 98 -53.33 -15.53 -14.35
C PRO A 98 -53.63 -14.04 -14.16
N ARG A 99 -53.46 -13.22 -15.20
CA ARG A 99 -53.76 -11.79 -15.17
C ARG A 99 -54.78 -11.45 -16.24
N TYR A 100 -55.66 -10.50 -15.94
CA TYR A 100 -56.74 -10.07 -16.84
C TYR A 100 -56.63 -8.57 -17.07
N GLN A 101 -57.02 -8.10 -18.26
CA GLN A 101 -57.06 -6.68 -18.54
C GLN A 101 -57.95 -5.98 -17.51
N ARG A 102 -57.39 -4.95 -16.86
CA ARG A 102 -58.02 -4.16 -15.79
C ARG A 102 -58.18 -4.86 -14.44
N ASP A 103 -57.53 -6.01 -14.20
CA ASP A 103 -57.46 -6.59 -12.84
C ASP A 103 -56.65 -5.72 -11.87
N MET A 104 -55.84 -4.80 -12.40
CA MET A 104 -55.11 -3.76 -11.71
C MET A 104 -55.10 -2.49 -12.58
N ASP A 105 -55.24 -1.32 -11.96
CA ASP A 105 -55.39 -0.03 -12.64
C ASP A 105 -54.24 0.34 -13.60
N ASP A 106 -53.03 -0.14 -13.31
CA ASP A 106 -51.89 -0.10 -14.21
C ASP A 106 -50.87 -1.20 -13.85
N PRO A 107 -50.83 -2.30 -14.62
CA PRO A 107 -50.01 -3.48 -14.30
C PRO A 107 -48.52 -3.32 -14.66
N ARG A 108 -48.12 -2.18 -15.25
CA ARG A 108 -46.72 -1.96 -15.67
C ARG A 108 -45.82 -1.87 -14.42
N GLY A 109 -44.67 -2.56 -14.47
CA GLY A 109 -43.74 -2.69 -13.34
C GLY A 109 -43.75 -4.03 -12.61
N GLY A 110 -44.80 -4.86 -12.78
CA GLY A 110 -44.81 -6.25 -12.31
C GLY A 110 -44.43 -6.38 -10.83
N VAL A 111 -43.35 -7.12 -10.54
CA VAL A 111 -42.85 -7.37 -9.17
C VAL A 111 -42.52 -6.09 -8.38
N ARG A 112 -42.27 -4.97 -9.06
CA ARG A 112 -41.99 -3.69 -8.38
C ARG A 112 -43.16 -3.18 -7.54
N HIS A 113 -44.38 -3.65 -7.83
CA HIS A 113 -45.58 -3.35 -7.03
C HIS A 113 -45.58 -3.99 -5.64
N VAL A 114 -44.65 -4.91 -5.34
CA VAL A 114 -44.41 -5.40 -3.97
C VAL A 114 -44.11 -4.22 -3.03
N ILE A 115 -43.47 -3.17 -3.56
CA ILE A 115 -43.35 -1.87 -2.90
C ILE A 115 -44.30 -0.93 -3.66
N PRO A 116 -45.53 -0.68 -3.16
CA PRO A 116 -46.62 -0.11 -3.96
C PRO A 116 -46.29 1.20 -4.70
N HIS A 117 -45.42 2.03 -4.13
CA HIS A 117 -45.03 3.32 -4.72
C HIS A 117 -43.91 3.21 -5.79
N LEU A 118 -43.21 2.07 -5.89
CA LEU A 118 -42.25 1.77 -6.96
C LEU A 118 -42.88 1.03 -8.13
N GLY A 119 -44.13 0.59 -7.97
CA GLY A 119 -44.87 -0.22 -8.93
C GLY A 119 -45.06 0.45 -10.28
N ASN A 120 -45.71 1.62 -10.31
CA ASN A 120 -45.89 2.38 -11.55
C ASN A 120 -44.83 3.46 -11.70
N TYR A 121 -43.59 3.03 -11.94
CA TYR A 121 -42.46 3.90 -12.27
C TYR A 121 -42.66 4.76 -13.54
N LEU A 122 -43.78 4.55 -14.26
CA LEU A 122 -44.18 5.31 -15.44
C LEU A 122 -45.37 6.27 -15.21
N ARG A 123 -46.15 6.14 -14.12
CA ARG A 123 -47.22 7.11 -13.79
C ARG A 123 -46.72 8.10 -12.75
N ARG A 124 -46.67 9.36 -13.13
CA ARG A 124 -46.43 10.48 -12.21
C ARG A 124 -47.74 11.22 -12.01
N THR A 125 -48.24 11.20 -10.79
CA THR A 125 -49.29 12.10 -10.33
C THR A 125 -49.01 12.48 -8.89
N ASP A 126 -48.84 13.77 -8.67
CA ASP A 126 -49.34 14.45 -7.48
C ASP A 126 -50.15 15.65 -8.00
N PRO A 127 -51.44 15.78 -7.64
CA PRO A 127 -51.82 17.05 -7.01
C PRO A 127 -53.04 17.05 -6.03
N GLN A 128 -52.88 17.80 -4.92
CA GLN A 128 -53.85 18.38 -3.92
C GLN A 128 -54.17 17.52 -2.67
N ALA A 129 -54.14 18.00 -1.39
CA ALA A 129 -54.31 19.35 -0.81
C ALA A 129 -53.76 19.42 0.67
N PRO A 130 -53.74 20.61 1.31
CA PRO A 130 -54.68 20.84 2.43
C PRO A 130 -55.92 21.61 1.95
N GLY A 131 -57.10 21.19 2.43
CA GLY A 131 -58.43 21.37 1.82
C GLY A 131 -59.03 22.78 1.68
N PRO A 132 -60.32 22.88 1.29
CA PRO A 132 -60.74 23.61 0.09
C PRO A 132 -61.38 24.98 0.36
N ALA A 133 -61.21 25.90 -0.59
CA ALA A 133 -62.22 26.90 -0.95
C ALA A 133 -62.05 27.36 -2.41
N ALA A 134 -63.03 26.98 -3.25
CA ALA A 134 -63.70 27.76 -4.30
C ALA A 134 -62.95 28.98 -4.93
N ILE A 135 -62.89 29.24 -6.24
CA ILE A 135 -63.73 28.90 -7.41
C ILE A 135 -63.04 29.48 -8.67
N SER A 136 -63.28 28.85 -9.83
CA SER A 136 -63.35 29.41 -11.21
C SER A 136 -62.10 29.79 -12.04
N ALA A 137 -61.88 28.92 -13.03
CA ALA A 137 -61.75 29.19 -14.48
C ALA A 137 -60.76 30.25 -15.00
N ALA A 138 -59.72 29.82 -15.73
CA ALA A 138 -59.70 29.77 -17.20
C ALA A 138 -58.26 29.61 -17.76
N SER A 139 -58.14 28.71 -18.75
CA SER A 139 -57.19 28.69 -19.88
C SER A 139 -55.68 28.37 -19.69
N ALA A 140 -55.25 27.39 -20.51
CA ALA A 140 -53.89 26.99 -20.94
C ALA A 140 -53.05 26.09 -20.00
N THR A 141 -52.99 24.78 -20.29
CA THR A 141 -52.14 23.78 -19.60
C THR A 141 -50.73 23.66 -20.21
N PRO A 142 -49.63 23.78 -19.42
CA PRO A 142 -48.27 23.44 -19.82
C PRO A 142 -47.91 21.95 -19.56
N SER A 143 -46.94 21.41 -20.31
CA SER A 143 -46.47 20.02 -20.25
C SER A 143 -45.98 19.56 -18.85
N PRO A 144 -46.09 18.27 -18.48
CA PRO A 144 -45.65 17.78 -17.18
C PRO A 144 -44.11 17.76 -17.05
N SER A 145 -43.57 18.51 -16.07
CA SER A 145 -42.12 18.63 -15.78
C SER A 145 -41.51 17.28 -15.32
N PRO A 146 -40.25 16.90 -15.67
CA PRO A 146 -39.63 15.58 -15.41
C PRO A 146 -39.37 15.19 -13.94
N PRO A 147 -39.03 13.90 -13.63
CA PRO A 147 -38.41 13.40 -12.41
C PRO A 147 -37.70 14.33 -11.44
N PRO A 148 -37.88 14.32 -10.11
CA PRO A 148 -36.71 14.44 -9.25
C PRO A 148 -35.76 13.27 -9.56
N ARG A 149 -34.49 13.55 -9.87
CA ARG A 149 -33.48 12.53 -10.18
C ARG A 149 -32.30 12.69 -9.23
N LEU A 150 -31.86 11.60 -8.60
CA LEU A 150 -30.61 11.61 -7.84
C LEU A 150 -29.43 11.79 -8.79
N VAL A 151 -28.53 12.71 -8.46
CA VAL A 151 -27.30 13.04 -9.16
C VAL A 151 -26.16 12.97 -8.14
N THR A 152 -25.29 11.99 -8.32
CA THR A 152 -24.09 11.76 -7.50
C THR A 152 -22.85 12.23 -8.28
N PRO A 153 -21.75 12.63 -7.62
CA PRO A 153 -20.51 12.98 -8.32
C PRO A 153 -19.84 11.82 -9.05
N SER A 154 -20.20 10.56 -8.75
CA SER A 154 -19.69 9.36 -9.43
C SER A 154 -19.71 9.52 -10.96
N GLU A 155 -18.58 9.25 -11.62
CA GLU A 155 -18.38 9.41 -13.07
C GLU A 155 -18.56 10.86 -13.57
N GLY A 156 -18.43 11.87 -12.70
CA GLY A 156 -18.54 13.29 -13.04
C GLY A 156 -19.95 13.76 -13.36
N GLN A 157 -21.00 13.00 -13.01
CA GLN A 157 -22.38 13.29 -13.40
C GLN A 157 -22.86 14.66 -12.88
N MET A 158 -22.44 15.09 -11.68
CA MET A 158 -22.78 16.42 -11.15
C MET A 158 -22.17 17.55 -12.00
N ARG A 159 -20.86 17.49 -12.34
CA ARG A 159 -20.25 18.41 -13.31
C ARG A 159 -20.97 18.40 -14.65
N VAL A 160 -21.24 17.22 -15.20
CA VAL A 160 -21.88 17.08 -16.51
C VAL A 160 -23.26 17.75 -16.54
N GLU A 161 -24.07 17.61 -15.48
CA GLU A 161 -25.38 18.27 -15.42
C GLU A 161 -25.29 19.78 -15.19
N LEU A 162 -24.33 20.27 -14.40
CA LEU A 162 -24.10 21.71 -14.27
C LEU A 162 -23.63 22.33 -15.59
N VAL A 163 -22.67 21.70 -16.28
CA VAL A 163 -22.21 22.12 -17.61
C VAL A 163 -23.35 22.07 -18.61
N ARG A 164 -24.14 20.99 -18.64
CA ARG A 164 -25.30 20.89 -19.53
C ARG A 164 -26.33 21.97 -19.26
N SER A 165 -26.59 22.29 -17.99
CA SER A 165 -27.54 23.34 -17.61
C SER A 165 -27.00 24.73 -17.96
N LEU A 166 -25.71 24.99 -17.73
CA LEU A 166 -25.03 26.23 -18.12
C LEU A 166 -24.95 26.40 -19.64
N ALA A 167 -24.91 25.32 -20.43
CA ALA A 167 -24.84 25.38 -21.89
C ALA A 167 -26.21 25.60 -22.57
N ARG A 168 -27.32 25.41 -21.84
CA ARG A 168 -28.67 25.64 -22.39
C ARG A 168 -28.86 27.12 -22.73
N THR A 169 -29.39 27.38 -23.93
CA THR A 169 -29.58 28.74 -24.45
C THR A 169 -30.89 29.38 -23.99
N ASP A 170 -31.81 28.58 -23.48
CA ASP A 170 -33.12 29.01 -23.00
C ASP A 170 -33.17 29.32 -21.49
N PHE A 171 -32.12 28.95 -20.75
CA PHE A 171 -31.91 29.33 -19.36
C PHE A 171 -31.17 30.67 -19.28
N ASP A 172 -31.88 31.71 -18.85
CA ASP A 172 -31.40 33.09 -18.73
C ASP A 172 -31.38 33.60 -17.28
N ARG A 173 -31.87 32.81 -16.31
CA ARG A 173 -31.73 33.05 -14.86
C ARG A 173 -30.98 31.90 -14.21
N ILE A 174 -29.81 32.20 -13.64
CA ILE A 174 -28.91 31.23 -13.02
C ILE A 174 -28.60 31.70 -11.59
N ASP A 175 -29.04 30.95 -10.59
CA ASP A 175 -28.86 31.29 -9.18
C ASP A 175 -28.02 30.18 -8.50
N LEU A 176 -26.82 30.52 -8.03
CA LEU A 176 -25.88 29.63 -7.36
C LEU A 176 -25.86 29.94 -5.86
N LEU A 177 -26.35 29.02 -5.03
CA LEU A 177 -26.34 29.12 -3.58
C LEU A 177 -25.45 28.02 -3.01
N VAL A 178 -24.28 28.35 -2.49
CA VAL A 178 -23.36 27.34 -1.94
C VAL A 178 -22.79 27.79 -0.60
N SER A 179 -22.43 26.82 0.24
CA SER A 179 -21.90 27.12 1.58
C SER A 179 -20.44 27.53 1.54
N PHE A 180 -19.70 27.06 0.53
CA PHE A 180 -18.39 27.59 0.20
C PHE A 180 -18.06 27.43 -1.29
N LEU A 181 -17.22 28.32 -1.79
CA LEU A 181 -16.67 28.29 -3.15
C LEU A 181 -15.18 27.94 -3.08
N MET A 182 -14.72 27.00 -3.90
CA MET A 182 -13.30 26.68 -4.06
C MET A 182 -12.86 26.98 -5.49
N ARG A 183 -11.64 27.49 -5.68
CA ARG A 183 -11.13 27.79 -7.02
C ARG A 183 -11.16 26.55 -7.92
N SER A 184 -10.82 25.39 -7.35
CA SER A 184 -10.85 24.08 -8.02
C SER A 184 -12.22 23.67 -8.58
N GLY A 185 -13.33 24.15 -8.00
CA GLY A 185 -14.68 23.92 -8.52
C GLY A 185 -15.11 24.97 -9.54
N VAL A 186 -14.73 26.24 -9.31
CA VAL A 186 -14.99 27.34 -10.24
C VAL A 186 -14.31 27.10 -11.59
N ASP A 187 -13.05 26.64 -11.60
CA ASP A 187 -12.29 26.39 -12.84
C ASP A 187 -12.97 25.36 -13.75
N LEU A 188 -13.71 24.39 -13.19
CA LEU A 188 -14.45 23.38 -13.97
C LEU A 188 -15.64 23.97 -14.74
N LEU A 189 -16.19 25.09 -14.26
CA LEU A 189 -17.37 25.73 -14.84
C LEU A 189 -17.06 27.10 -15.46
N ALA A 190 -15.86 27.65 -15.28
CA ALA A 190 -15.49 29.02 -15.62
C ALA A 190 -15.82 29.39 -17.07
N ALA A 191 -15.39 28.58 -18.05
CA ALA A 191 -15.68 28.82 -19.46
C ALA A 191 -17.20 28.81 -19.76
N HIS A 192 -17.95 27.92 -19.13
CA HIS A 192 -19.40 27.81 -19.33
C HIS A 192 -20.19 28.94 -18.66
N VAL A 193 -19.68 29.47 -17.55
CA VAL A 193 -20.19 30.69 -16.92
C VAL A 193 -19.96 31.89 -17.84
N ASP A 194 -18.77 32.01 -18.42
CA ASP A 194 -18.43 33.07 -19.38
C ASP A 194 -19.30 33.00 -20.64
N GLU A 195 -19.49 31.80 -21.18
CA GLU A 195 -20.38 31.57 -22.32
C GLU A 195 -21.84 31.90 -21.99
N ALA A 196 -22.33 31.57 -20.79
CA ALA A 196 -23.70 31.91 -20.36
C ALA A 196 -23.89 33.44 -20.25
N LEU A 197 -22.90 34.15 -19.72
CA LEU A 197 -22.90 35.62 -19.65
C LEU A 197 -22.84 36.25 -21.04
N ALA A 198 -22.04 35.70 -21.96
CA ALA A 198 -22.00 36.15 -23.35
C ALA A 198 -23.37 36.01 -24.03
N ARG A 199 -24.13 34.95 -23.72
CA ARG A 199 -25.50 34.77 -24.23
C ARG A 199 -26.55 35.67 -23.59
N GLY A 200 -26.17 36.53 -22.65
CA GLY A 200 -27.08 37.45 -21.99
C GLY A 200 -27.76 36.90 -20.73
N ALA A 201 -27.28 35.78 -20.16
CA ALA A 201 -27.85 35.24 -18.93
C ALA A 201 -27.58 36.15 -17.71
N ARG A 202 -28.50 36.12 -16.75
CA ARG A 202 -28.34 36.72 -15.43
C ARG A 202 -27.87 35.66 -14.44
N ILE A 203 -26.71 35.86 -13.85
CA ILE A 203 -26.08 34.95 -12.87
C ILE A 203 -26.01 35.62 -11.50
N ARG A 204 -26.53 34.96 -10.46
CA ARG A 204 -26.40 35.41 -9.07
C ARG A 204 -25.69 34.36 -8.25
N VAL A 205 -24.66 34.76 -7.50
CA VAL A 205 -23.90 33.86 -6.61
C VAL A 205 -24.07 34.31 -5.18
N LEU A 206 -24.65 33.46 -4.33
CA LEU A 206 -24.78 33.68 -2.89
C LEU A 206 -23.97 32.61 -2.14
N THR A 207 -23.03 33.06 -1.34
CA THR A 207 -22.23 32.20 -0.45
C THR A 207 -22.20 32.79 0.96
N THR A 208 -21.33 32.28 1.83
CA THR A 208 -21.11 32.79 3.18
C THR A 208 -19.63 32.95 3.50
N ASP A 209 -19.32 33.81 4.47
CA ASP A 209 -18.02 33.88 5.14
C ASP A 209 -18.00 33.06 6.45
N TYR A 210 -19.10 32.38 6.77
CA TYR A 210 -19.20 31.37 7.82
C TYR A 210 -18.10 30.32 7.64
N LEU A 211 -17.41 29.98 8.73
CA LEU A 211 -16.24 29.09 8.79
C LEU A 211 -14.98 29.57 8.05
N HIS A 212 -14.99 30.72 7.36
CA HIS A 212 -13.86 31.23 6.59
C HIS A 212 -13.27 30.23 5.57
N ILE A 213 -14.11 29.32 5.04
CA ILE A 213 -13.69 28.25 4.12
C ILE A 213 -13.66 28.71 2.66
N THR A 214 -14.56 29.62 2.26
CA THR A 214 -14.67 30.13 0.89
C THR A 214 -13.35 30.73 0.42
N ASP A 215 -12.89 30.33 -0.76
CA ASP A 215 -11.64 30.79 -1.36
C ASP A 215 -11.78 32.17 -1.99
N THR A 216 -10.84 33.07 -1.70
CA THR A 216 -10.83 34.45 -2.19
C THR A 216 -10.58 34.53 -3.69
N ALA A 217 -9.78 33.62 -4.25
CA ALA A 217 -9.58 33.51 -5.70
C ALA A 217 -10.83 32.99 -6.45
N ALA A 218 -11.67 32.20 -5.78
CA ALA A 218 -12.94 31.70 -6.32
C ALA A 218 -14.00 32.81 -6.33
N LEU A 219 -14.12 33.57 -5.24
CA LEU A 219 -14.97 34.76 -5.23
C LEU A 219 -14.48 35.85 -6.19
N GLY A 220 -13.16 36.04 -6.29
CA GLY A 220 -12.53 36.97 -7.23
C GLY A 220 -12.98 36.75 -8.67
N PHE A 221 -13.02 35.49 -9.13
CA PHE A 221 -13.51 35.14 -10.46
C PHE A 221 -14.89 35.73 -10.78
N PHE A 222 -15.83 35.64 -9.82
CA PHE A 222 -17.17 36.19 -9.97
C PHE A 222 -17.18 37.71 -9.81
N VAL A 223 -16.46 38.26 -8.83
CA VAL A 223 -16.37 39.71 -8.61
C VAL A 223 -15.82 40.44 -9.83
N ASP A 224 -14.81 39.88 -10.51
CA ASP A 224 -14.21 40.43 -11.73
C ASP A 224 -15.21 40.53 -12.90
N ARG A 225 -16.35 39.84 -12.80
CA ARG A 225 -17.43 39.79 -13.80
C ARG A 225 -18.68 40.56 -13.37
N VAL A 226 -18.67 41.20 -12.21
CA VAL A 226 -19.79 42.00 -11.71
C VAL A 226 -19.98 43.25 -12.57
N GLY A 227 -21.22 43.51 -12.97
CA GLY A 227 -21.63 44.82 -13.45
C GLY A 227 -21.60 45.09 -14.95
N THR A 228 -21.03 44.25 -15.84
CA THR A 228 -21.36 44.21 -17.30
C THR A 228 -20.50 43.18 -18.06
N THR A 229 -21.12 42.40 -18.94
CA THR A 229 -20.44 41.79 -20.11
C THR A 229 -20.88 42.47 -21.41
N PRO A 230 -20.07 42.46 -22.49
CA PRO A 230 -20.31 43.24 -23.72
C PRO A 230 -21.65 42.98 -24.43
N GLU A 231 -22.30 41.84 -24.16
CA GLU A 231 -23.49 41.35 -24.87
C GLU A 231 -24.77 41.34 -24.01
N GLY A 232 -24.77 42.00 -22.84
CA GLY A 232 -25.97 42.27 -22.05
C GLY A 232 -26.29 41.28 -20.91
N GLY A 233 -25.39 40.33 -20.63
CA GLY A 233 -25.47 39.47 -19.44
C GLY A 233 -25.12 40.24 -18.17
N THR A 234 -25.63 39.76 -17.03
CA THR A 234 -25.39 40.40 -15.71
C THR A 234 -24.96 39.37 -14.69
N LEU A 235 -23.94 39.69 -13.90
CA LEU A 235 -23.49 38.88 -12.78
C LEU A 235 -23.49 39.69 -11.49
N ASP A 236 -24.09 39.12 -10.44
CA ASP A 236 -24.06 39.67 -9.09
C ASP A 236 -23.54 38.62 -8.11
N VAL A 237 -22.74 39.03 -7.13
CA VAL A 237 -22.27 38.15 -6.05
C VAL A 237 -22.48 38.78 -4.68
N LYS A 238 -23.03 38.00 -3.76
CA LYS A 238 -23.27 38.36 -2.37
C LYS A 238 -22.70 37.31 -1.41
N VAL A 239 -22.33 37.77 -0.22
CA VAL A 239 -21.94 36.93 0.90
C VAL A 239 -22.88 37.19 2.07
N PHE A 240 -23.54 36.13 2.51
CA PHE A 240 -24.32 36.10 3.73
C PHE A 240 -23.36 36.10 4.92
N SER A 241 -23.25 37.26 5.59
CA SER A 241 -22.27 37.51 6.64
C SER A 241 -22.94 37.53 8.01
N ASP A 242 -22.94 36.39 8.69
CA ASP A 242 -23.49 36.23 10.04
C ASP A 242 -22.77 35.11 10.80
N PRO A 243 -21.81 35.45 11.68
CA PRO A 243 -21.03 34.45 12.43
C PRO A 243 -21.88 33.55 13.35
N ALA A 244 -23.09 33.98 13.72
CA ALA A 244 -23.97 33.23 14.62
C ALA A 244 -24.89 32.23 13.89
N THR A 245 -24.98 32.32 12.56
CA THR A 245 -25.89 31.49 11.76
C THR A 245 -25.12 30.47 10.94
N ASN A 246 -25.43 29.18 11.14
CA ASN A 246 -24.86 28.09 10.35
C ASN A 246 -25.40 28.11 8.91
N PHE A 247 -24.73 28.84 8.02
CA PHE A 247 -25.10 28.93 6.61
C PHE A 247 -24.51 27.75 5.83
N HIS A 248 -25.30 26.69 5.68
CA HIS A 248 -24.88 25.46 4.99
C HIS A 248 -25.77 24.99 3.79
N PRO A 249 -26.52 25.85 3.06
CA PRO A 249 -27.28 25.44 1.87
C PRO A 249 -26.38 25.23 0.64
N LYS A 250 -26.80 24.33 -0.26
CA LYS A 250 -26.17 24.03 -1.55
C LYS A 250 -27.23 23.76 -2.60
N ALA A 251 -27.43 24.70 -3.50
CA ALA A 251 -28.42 24.66 -4.56
C ALA A 251 -27.89 25.38 -5.81
N TYR A 252 -28.08 24.76 -6.97
CA TYR A 252 -27.73 25.31 -8.28
C TYR A 252 -29.02 25.38 -9.10
N LEU A 253 -29.55 26.59 -9.32
CA LEU A 253 -30.84 26.81 -9.98
C LEU A 253 -30.62 27.42 -11.37
N PHE A 254 -31.25 26.85 -12.38
CA PHE A 254 -31.20 27.29 -13.78
C PHE A 254 -32.62 27.36 -14.32
N SER A 255 -33.06 28.51 -14.82
CA SER A 255 -34.43 28.69 -15.30
C SER A 255 -34.53 29.67 -16.45
N SER A 256 -35.65 29.59 -17.17
CA SER A 256 -36.03 30.54 -18.19
C SER A 256 -36.96 31.60 -17.62
N SER A 257 -36.71 32.88 -17.88
CA SER A 257 -37.62 33.98 -17.58
C SER A 257 -38.81 34.03 -18.54
N ARG A 258 -38.71 33.33 -19.68
CA ARG A 258 -39.69 33.34 -20.79
C ARG A 258 -40.57 32.09 -20.82
N SER A 259 -40.26 31.07 -20.02
CA SER A 259 -41.04 29.83 -19.94
C SER A 259 -41.02 29.28 -18.51
N ALA A 260 -41.92 28.34 -18.20
CA ALA A 260 -41.94 27.67 -16.89
C ALA A 260 -40.88 26.55 -16.77
N GLU A 261 -39.90 26.48 -17.68
CA GLU A 261 -38.84 25.47 -17.63
C GLU A 261 -37.71 25.89 -16.68
N GLY A 262 -37.27 24.94 -15.86
CA GLY A 262 -36.11 25.09 -15.00
C GLY A 262 -35.54 23.75 -14.54
N VAL A 263 -34.32 23.81 -13.99
CA VAL A 263 -33.56 22.72 -13.41
C VAL A 263 -32.88 23.24 -12.15
N ALA A 264 -33.03 22.54 -11.04
CA ALA A 264 -32.32 22.82 -9.80
C ALA A 264 -31.62 21.57 -9.29
N LEU A 265 -30.36 21.67 -8.88
CA LEU A 265 -29.65 20.60 -8.17
C LEU A 265 -29.45 21.01 -6.73
N VAL A 266 -30.06 20.29 -5.79
CA VAL A 266 -30.03 20.61 -4.35
C VAL A 266 -29.49 19.42 -3.58
N GLY A 267 -28.46 19.60 -2.76
CA GLY A 267 -27.79 18.46 -2.14
C GLY A 267 -26.63 18.81 -1.23
N SER A 268 -25.64 17.93 -1.19
CA SER A 268 -24.45 18.06 -0.35
C SER A 268 -23.21 18.60 -1.10
N SER A 269 -23.29 18.79 -2.42
CA SER A 269 -22.19 19.31 -3.24
C SER A 269 -21.99 20.83 -3.12
N ASN A 270 -20.84 21.26 -2.61
CA ASN A 270 -20.35 22.64 -2.80
C ASN A 270 -19.68 22.83 -4.16
N LEU A 271 -19.39 24.09 -4.53
CA LEU A 271 -18.63 24.41 -5.74
C LEU A 271 -17.13 24.17 -5.51
N SER A 272 -16.75 22.90 -5.43
CA SER A 272 -15.38 22.39 -5.34
C SER A 272 -15.20 21.16 -6.24
N ARG A 273 -13.96 20.82 -6.63
CA ARG A 273 -13.73 19.59 -7.44
C ARG A 273 -14.24 18.33 -6.72
N SER A 274 -14.04 18.24 -5.40
CA SER A 274 -14.61 17.16 -4.59
C SER A 274 -16.13 17.13 -4.65
N GLY A 275 -16.80 18.28 -4.50
CA GLY A 275 -18.26 18.35 -4.55
C GLY A 275 -18.84 18.01 -5.92
N LEU A 276 -18.11 18.27 -7.01
CA LEU A 276 -18.61 18.11 -8.38
C LEU A 276 -18.21 16.80 -9.08
N GLU A 277 -17.11 16.15 -8.67
CA GLU A 277 -16.55 14.99 -9.39
C GLU A 277 -16.14 13.81 -8.49
N LEU A 278 -15.55 14.06 -7.32
CA LEU A 278 -14.80 13.02 -6.59
C LEU A 278 -15.41 12.59 -5.25
N GLY A 279 -16.26 13.41 -4.65
CA GLY A 279 -16.83 13.21 -3.33
C GLY A 279 -18.06 12.29 -3.33
N ILE A 280 -18.35 11.69 -2.18
CA ILE A 280 -19.62 10.99 -1.95
C ILE A 280 -20.67 12.05 -1.60
N GLU A 281 -21.29 12.63 -2.63
CA GLU A 281 -22.33 13.65 -2.47
C GLU A 281 -23.65 13.18 -3.07
N TRP A 282 -24.76 13.57 -2.47
CA TRP A 282 -26.10 13.31 -3.01
C TRP A 282 -26.76 14.64 -3.37
N ASN A 283 -27.12 14.79 -4.64
CA ASN A 283 -27.87 15.94 -5.12
C ASN A 283 -29.16 15.48 -5.77
N LEU A 284 -30.26 16.12 -5.44
CA LEU A 284 -31.53 15.90 -6.10
C LEU A 284 -31.71 16.96 -7.19
N MET A 285 -31.77 16.51 -8.44
CA MET A 285 -32.10 17.33 -9.59
C MET A 285 -33.62 17.41 -9.72
N VAL A 286 -34.20 18.61 -9.67
CA VAL A 286 -35.64 18.87 -9.75
C VAL A 286 -35.95 19.91 -10.82
N HIS A 287 -37.18 19.92 -11.34
CA HIS A 287 -37.59 20.80 -12.45
C HIS A 287 -38.65 21.83 -12.09
N ARG A 288 -39.14 21.83 -10.84
CA ARG A 288 -40.04 22.86 -10.30
C ARG A 288 -39.24 23.73 -9.35
N LEU A 289 -39.06 24.99 -9.71
CA LEU A 289 -38.12 25.90 -9.03
C LEU A 289 -38.83 26.99 -8.22
N ASP A 290 -40.16 27.12 -8.30
CA ASP A 290 -40.89 28.26 -7.71
C ASP A 290 -40.54 28.48 -6.22
N SER A 291 -40.65 27.44 -5.39
CA SER A 291 -40.30 27.52 -3.96
C SER A 291 -38.79 27.70 -3.71
N LEU A 292 -37.93 27.22 -4.63
CA LEU A 292 -36.48 27.37 -4.51
C LEU A 292 -36.03 28.78 -4.89
N HIS A 293 -36.68 29.39 -5.88
CA HIS A 293 -36.47 30.78 -6.24
C HIS A 293 -36.96 31.71 -5.13
N ASP A 294 -38.13 31.44 -4.55
CA ASP A 294 -38.66 32.24 -3.44
C ASP A 294 -37.69 32.23 -2.24
N GLU A 295 -37.16 31.07 -1.87
CA GLU A 295 -36.17 30.95 -0.79
C GLU A 295 -34.82 31.60 -1.14
N PHE A 296 -34.35 31.43 -2.39
CA PHE A 296 -33.14 32.12 -2.84
C PHE A 296 -33.34 33.64 -2.81
N ASP A 297 -34.47 34.14 -3.30
CA ASP A 297 -34.78 35.58 -3.34
C ASP A 297 -34.94 36.15 -1.93
N ALA A 298 -35.50 35.40 -0.98
CA ALA A 298 -35.56 35.77 0.43
C ALA A 298 -34.15 35.89 1.04
N LEU A 299 -33.28 34.89 0.83
CA LEU A 299 -31.88 34.94 1.30
C LEU A 299 -31.08 36.05 0.61
N TRP A 300 -31.33 36.28 -0.67
CA TRP A 300 -30.67 37.32 -1.46
C TRP A 300 -31.04 38.74 -1.01
N ALA A 301 -32.29 38.93 -0.57
CA ALA A 301 -32.81 40.18 -0.06
C ALA A 301 -32.54 40.40 1.45
N ASP A 302 -32.09 39.37 2.18
CA ASP A 302 -31.77 39.47 3.61
C ASP A 302 -30.71 40.57 3.84
N PRO A 303 -30.88 41.45 4.84
CA PRO A 303 -29.90 42.50 5.17
C PRO A 303 -28.49 41.97 5.45
N ARG A 304 -28.35 40.69 5.86
CA ARG A 304 -27.07 40.02 6.09
C ARG A 304 -26.39 39.56 4.80
N ALA A 305 -27.11 39.49 3.68
CA ALA A 305 -26.53 39.21 2.36
C ALA A 305 -25.93 40.48 1.76
N THR A 306 -24.64 40.67 2.03
CA THR A 306 -23.87 41.85 1.62
C THR A 306 -23.22 41.67 0.26
N THR A 307 -23.16 42.73 -0.55
CA THR A 307 -22.46 42.71 -1.84
C THR A 307 -20.96 42.62 -1.63
N VAL A 308 -20.31 41.72 -2.37
CA VAL A 308 -18.85 41.56 -2.30
C VAL A 308 -18.18 42.65 -3.12
N THR A 309 -17.33 43.45 -2.46
CA THR A 309 -16.46 44.44 -3.12
C THR A 309 -15.00 43.97 -3.09
N THR A 310 -14.13 44.57 -3.90
CA THR A 310 -12.69 44.29 -3.86
C THR A 310 -12.09 44.55 -2.46
N ASP A 311 -12.58 45.56 -1.75
CA ASP A 311 -12.15 45.83 -0.37
C ASP A 311 -12.70 44.81 0.63
N TRP A 312 -13.93 44.31 0.41
CA TRP A 312 -14.46 43.20 1.19
C TRP A 312 -13.61 41.94 1.00
N LEU A 313 -13.22 41.61 -0.25
CA LEU A 313 -12.36 40.47 -0.56
C LEU A 313 -11.02 40.56 0.17
N ARG A 314 -10.35 41.71 0.09
CA ARG A 314 -9.09 41.96 0.79
C ARG A 314 -9.24 41.79 2.31
N SER A 315 -10.34 42.30 2.86
CA SER A 315 -10.62 42.20 4.30
C SER A 315 -10.97 40.77 4.74
N TYR A 316 -11.71 40.02 3.91
CA TYR A 316 -12.06 38.63 4.18
C TYR A 316 -10.84 37.70 4.06
N ASP A 317 -9.94 37.93 3.10
CA ASP A 317 -8.67 37.21 2.97
C ASP A 317 -7.82 37.33 4.23
N GLN A 318 -7.70 38.54 4.77
CA GLN A 318 -7.02 38.79 6.04
C GLN A 318 -7.69 38.08 7.22
N ARG A 319 -9.03 38.12 7.34
CA ARG A 319 -9.76 37.42 8.41
C ARG A 319 -9.64 35.90 8.31
N ARG A 320 -9.68 35.36 7.09
CA ARG A 320 -9.51 33.94 6.80
C ARG A 320 -8.11 33.45 7.20
N LEU A 321 -7.06 34.22 6.88
CA LEU A 321 -5.68 33.89 7.26
C LEU A 321 -5.43 33.97 8.78
N LEU A 322 -6.23 34.76 9.51
CA LEU A 322 -6.09 34.98 10.95
C LEU A 322 -7.01 34.10 11.80
N SER A 323 -7.97 33.37 11.20
CA SER A 323 -8.90 32.50 11.92
C SER A 323 -8.22 31.14 12.21
N PRO A 324 -7.90 30.83 13.47
CA PRO A 324 -7.37 29.52 13.84
C PRO A 324 -8.53 28.54 13.92
N MET A 325 -8.70 27.66 12.93
CA MET A 325 -9.94 26.87 12.85
C MET A 325 -9.70 25.37 12.65
N TRP A 326 -9.41 24.67 13.77
CA TRP A 326 -10.09 23.42 14.18
C TRP A 326 -10.24 23.36 15.70
N TRP A 327 -11.03 24.28 16.27
CA TRP A 327 -11.68 24.02 17.56
C TRP A 327 -13.13 24.48 17.44
N VAL A 328 -13.98 23.59 16.95
CA VAL A 328 -15.38 23.59 17.39
C VAL A 328 -15.49 22.34 18.25
N GLU A 329 -15.48 22.53 19.56
CA GLU A 329 -15.93 21.51 20.50
C GLU A 329 -17.24 20.93 19.98
N ALA A 330 -17.31 19.60 19.91
CA ALA A 330 -18.58 18.93 19.86
C ALA A 330 -19.44 19.51 21.00
N ALA A 331 -20.48 20.28 20.65
CA ALA A 331 -21.52 20.63 21.59
C ALA A 331 -22.06 19.30 22.14
N SER A 332 -21.64 18.98 23.36
CA SER A 332 -22.15 17.83 24.09
C SER A 332 -23.68 17.97 24.13
N PRO A 333 -24.46 16.91 23.82
CA PRO A 333 -25.88 16.95 24.13
C PRO A 333 -25.99 17.13 25.64
N ALA A 334 -26.78 18.12 26.06
CA ALA A 334 -27.06 18.35 27.47
C ALA A 334 -27.50 17.04 28.14
N PRO A 335 -27.06 16.76 29.38
CA PRO A 335 -27.44 15.53 30.06
C PRO A 335 -28.96 15.46 30.20
N SER A 336 -29.52 14.34 29.76
CA SER A 336 -30.92 13.98 29.98
C SER A 336 -31.24 14.05 31.48
N PRO A 337 -32.42 14.54 31.90
CA PRO A 337 -32.80 14.49 33.30
C PRO A 337 -32.94 13.02 33.73
N GLU A 338 -32.22 12.65 34.80
CA GLU A 338 -32.30 11.31 35.40
C GLU A 338 -33.74 11.02 35.87
N PRO A 339 -34.18 9.75 35.80
CA PRO A 339 -35.44 9.34 36.40
C PRO A 339 -35.34 9.39 37.94
N ASP A 340 -36.31 10.08 38.54
CA ASP A 340 -36.55 10.14 39.97
C ASP A 340 -36.97 8.75 40.48
N GLU A 341 -36.04 8.01 41.10
CA GLU A 341 -36.39 6.88 41.98
C GLU A 341 -35.93 7.18 43.41
N ARG A 342 -36.85 7.78 44.17
CA ARG A 342 -36.84 7.75 45.63
C ARG A 342 -37.43 6.43 46.13
N ALA A 343 -36.66 5.74 46.98
CA ALA A 343 -37.04 4.88 48.11
C ALA A 343 -35.99 3.75 48.20
N ASP A 344 -35.33 3.42 49.30
CA ASP A 344 -35.40 3.80 50.71
C ASP A 344 -34.09 3.28 51.38
N HIS A 345 -33.61 4.02 52.38
CA HIS A 345 -33.06 3.54 53.67
C HIS A 345 -32.07 2.35 53.75
N ASP A 346 -30.80 2.61 54.09
CA ASP A 346 -30.25 2.65 55.46
C ASP A 346 -28.71 2.43 55.48
N GLY A 347 -27.98 3.24 56.26
CA GLY A 347 -26.53 3.09 56.51
C GLY A 347 -26.22 2.03 57.58
N PRO A 348 -25.07 2.06 58.30
CA PRO A 348 -23.92 2.99 58.23
C PRO A 348 -22.52 2.32 58.28
N ASP A 349 -21.45 3.11 58.09
CA ASP A 349 -20.24 3.21 58.94
C ASP A 349 -18.98 3.66 58.16
N GLY A 350 -18.39 4.78 58.61
CA GLY A 350 -17.03 5.23 58.24
C GLY A 350 -15.96 4.56 59.12
N PRO A 351 -14.80 5.18 59.44
CA PRO A 351 -14.25 6.50 59.02
C PRO A 351 -12.77 6.37 58.54
N ASP A 352 -12.11 7.36 57.93
CA ASP A 352 -11.30 8.45 58.50
C ASP A 352 -10.30 8.84 57.36
N GLY A 353 -9.82 10.05 57.10
CA GLY A 353 -9.93 11.33 57.77
C GLY A 353 -8.70 12.20 57.42
N ARG A 354 -8.98 13.40 56.87
CA ARG A 354 -8.27 14.71 57.09
C ARG A 354 -6.82 14.83 56.58
N GLY A 355 -6.31 15.98 56.13
CA GLY A 355 -6.77 17.37 56.04
C GLY A 355 -5.59 18.22 55.53
N VAL A 356 -5.80 19.10 54.55
CA VAL A 356 -5.80 20.58 54.63
C VAL A 356 -4.43 21.29 54.84
N ARG A 357 -4.22 22.30 53.97
CA ARG A 357 -3.16 23.32 53.75
C ARG A 357 -2.93 24.26 54.98
N PRO A 358 -2.23 25.45 54.95
CA PRO A 358 -1.42 26.19 53.93
C PRO A 358 -0.15 26.94 54.47
N GLY A 359 0.55 27.76 53.65
CA GLY A 359 1.42 28.85 54.16
C GLY A 359 2.45 29.46 53.17
N LEU A 360 2.55 30.80 53.12
CA LEU A 360 3.29 31.65 52.15
C LEU A 360 4.67 32.17 52.64
N ALA A 361 5.56 32.44 51.65
CA ALA A 361 6.56 33.53 51.49
C ALA A 361 7.92 33.54 52.26
N THR A 362 9.05 33.65 51.53
CA THR A 362 10.00 34.82 51.45
C THR A 362 11.27 34.59 50.58
N THR A 363 11.46 35.43 49.55
CA THR A 363 12.67 36.06 48.90
C THR A 363 14.09 35.43 48.81
N SER A 364 14.53 35.22 47.55
CA SER A 364 15.78 35.64 46.82
C SER A 364 17.20 35.10 47.18
N PRO A 365 18.22 35.23 46.30
CA PRO A 365 18.40 34.61 44.96
C PRO A 365 19.81 33.97 44.77
N GLY A 366 19.94 32.95 43.93
CA GLY A 366 21.26 32.50 43.48
C GLY A 366 21.29 31.11 42.85
N ASP A 367 21.93 31.04 41.69
CA ASP A 367 22.56 29.88 41.05
C ASP A 367 21.81 29.06 39.99
N THR A 368 22.24 29.34 38.75
CA THR A 368 22.51 28.44 37.61
C THR A 368 21.62 27.20 37.38
N GLY A 369 20.77 27.31 36.36
CA GLY A 369 20.68 26.34 35.25
C GLY A 369 20.34 24.88 35.57
N VAL A 370 19.06 24.60 35.87
CA VAL A 370 18.49 23.25 35.72
C VAL A 370 17.09 23.37 35.11
N LEU A 371 16.92 22.85 33.88
CA LEU A 371 15.63 22.64 33.24
C LEU A 371 14.84 21.54 33.99
N PRO A 372 13.52 21.66 34.15
CA PRO A 372 12.75 20.89 35.12
C PRO A 372 12.60 19.42 34.69
N THR A 373 13.00 18.51 35.57
CA THR A 373 12.66 17.10 35.54
C THR A 373 11.24 16.89 36.09
N SER A 374 10.27 16.68 35.20
CA SER A 374 9.05 15.95 35.54
C SER A 374 8.41 15.35 34.29
N GLY A 375 8.65 14.06 34.09
CA GLY A 375 7.99 13.21 33.10
C GLY A 375 8.36 11.76 33.40
N SER A 376 7.37 10.99 33.84
CA SER A 376 7.43 9.60 34.31
C SER A 376 8.39 8.66 33.58
N ASP A 377 9.11 7.89 34.40
CA ASP A 377 9.92 6.72 34.09
C ASP A 377 9.07 5.61 33.43
N SER A 378 8.95 5.66 32.10
CA SER A 378 8.44 4.55 31.30
C SER A 378 9.48 4.22 30.25
N SER A 379 10.02 3.00 30.30
CA SER A 379 10.92 2.50 29.26
C SER A 379 10.24 2.64 27.89
N PRO A 380 10.96 3.11 26.85
CA PRO A 380 10.39 3.25 25.52
C PRO A 380 9.76 1.93 25.04
N ARG A 381 8.56 1.98 24.46
CA ARG A 381 7.89 0.81 23.88
C ARG A 381 7.88 0.90 22.35
N PRO A 382 7.97 -0.25 21.64
CA PRO A 382 7.88 -0.26 20.19
C PRO A 382 6.50 0.18 19.72
N THR A 383 6.44 0.88 18.58
CA THR A 383 5.18 1.16 17.88
C THR A 383 4.57 -0.13 17.31
N ALA A 384 3.30 -0.12 16.90
CA ALA A 384 2.65 -1.30 16.32
C ALA A 384 3.43 -1.89 15.12
N VAL A 385 3.89 -1.03 14.20
CA VAL A 385 4.70 -1.46 13.04
C VAL A 385 6.07 -1.99 13.46
N GLN A 386 6.69 -1.41 14.49
CA GLN A 386 7.96 -1.94 15.02
C GLN A 386 7.75 -3.29 15.69
N ALA A 387 6.67 -3.49 16.46
CA ALA A 387 6.33 -4.77 17.06
C ALA A 387 6.07 -5.84 15.98
N GLU A 388 5.36 -5.48 14.92
CA GLU A 388 5.14 -6.36 13.76
C GLU A 388 6.45 -6.78 13.07
N ALA A 389 7.38 -5.85 12.89
CA ALA A 389 8.68 -6.11 12.29
C ALA A 389 9.58 -6.94 13.24
N LEU A 390 9.53 -6.70 14.56
CA LEU A 390 10.24 -7.51 15.57
C LEU A 390 9.72 -8.95 15.61
N ALA A 391 8.40 -9.14 15.47
CA ALA A 391 7.80 -10.46 15.36
C ALA A 391 8.26 -11.18 14.08
N ALA A 392 8.25 -10.49 12.94
CA ALA A 392 8.77 -11.04 11.68
C ALA A 392 10.27 -11.40 11.78
N LEU A 393 11.07 -10.56 12.44
CA LEU A 393 12.49 -10.83 12.73
C LEU A 393 12.69 -12.02 13.68
N THR A 394 11.74 -12.28 14.57
CA THR A 394 11.75 -13.47 15.43
C THR A 394 11.40 -14.72 14.63
N ALA A 395 10.32 -14.65 13.83
CA ALA A 395 9.87 -15.74 12.98
C ALA A 395 10.95 -16.18 11.98
N THR A 396 11.59 -15.24 11.28
CA THR A 396 12.65 -15.58 10.33
C THR A 396 13.87 -16.25 11.00
N ARG A 397 14.15 -15.96 12.27
CA ARG A 397 15.24 -16.62 13.02
C ARG A 397 14.86 -18.03 13.46
N ILE A 398 13.61 -18.22 13.86
CA ILE A 398 13.05 -19.54 14.16
C ILE A 398 13.12 -20.42 12.92
N GLU A 399 12.90 -19.85 11.74
CA GLU A 399 13.06 -20.53 10.44
C GLU A 399 14.52 -20.84 10.08
N GLY A 400 15.48 -20.39 10.90
CA GLY A 400 16.90 -20.68 10.74
C GLY A 400 17.60 -19.80 9.71
N ASN A 401 17.02 -18.67 9.32
CA ASN A 401 17.72 -17.66 8.53
C ASN A 401 18.65 -16.85 9.44
N THR A 402 19.87 -16.61 8.98
CA THR A 402 20.89 -15.83 9.72
C THR A 402 21.09 -14.42 9.14
N ALA A 403 20.31 -14.04 8.14
CA ALA A 403 20.31 -12.71 7.56
C ALA A 403 18.91 -12.33 7.09
N GLY A 404 18.60 -11.04 7.06
CA GLY A 404 17.34 -10.55 6.52
C GLY A 404 17.32 -9.04 6.28
N LEU A 405 16.50 -8.61 5.32
CA LEU A 405 16.25 -7.20 5.02
C LEU A 405 14.90 -6.78 5.62
N VAL A 406 14.89 -5.64 6.31
CA VAL A 406 13.65 -4.95 6.70
C VAL A 406 13.58 -3.61 5.98
N VAL A 407 12.45 -3.39 5.33
CA VAL A 407 12.12 -2.17 4.61
C VAL A 407 11.11 -1.38 5.44
N LEU A 408 11.49 -0.19 5.87
CA LEU A 408 10.61 0.73 6.57
C LEU A 408 10.77 2.14 6.02
N ALA A 409 9.65 2.74 5.61
CA ALA A 409 9.63 4.12 5.18
C ALA A 409 10.31 5.05 6.19
N THR A 410 10.93 6.11 5.68
CA THR A 410 11.56 7.14 6.50
C THR A 410 10.53 7.71 7.47
N GLY A 411 10.91 7.83 8.75
CA GLY A 411 9.99 8.27 9.82
C GLY A 411 9.36 7.14 10.64
N LEU A 412 9.34 5.88 10.17
CA LEU A 412 8.79 4.74 10.93
C LEU A 412 9.75 4.17 12.00
N GLY A 413 10.96 4.73 12.12
CA GLY A 413 11.89 4.43 13.20
C GLY A 413 12.77 3.18 12.98
N LYS A 414 13.44 3.06 11.83
CA LYS A 414 14.44 2.00 11.52
C LYS A 414 15.45 1.79 12.67
N THR A 415 16.02 2.88 13.17
CA THR A 415 16.99 2.86 14.26
C THR A 415 16.40 2.36 15.58
N TRP A 416 15.14 2.71 15.86
CA TRP A 416 14.42 2.21 17.03
C TRP A 416 14.15 0.72 16.92
N LEU A 417 13.73 0.24 15.74
CA LEU A 417 13.56 -1.19 15.46
C LEU A 417 14.86 -1.97 15.75
N ALA A 418 15.99 -1.55 15.18
CA ALA A 418 17.29 -2.19 15.44
C ALA A 418 17.65 -2.19 16.93
N ALA A 419 17.44 -1.07 17.60
CA ALA A 419 17.75 -0.93 19.01
C ALA A 419 16.89 -1.85 19.90
N PHE A 420 15.58 -1.98 19.62
CA PHE A 420 14.73 -2.95 20.31
C PHE A 420 15.17 -4.39 20.04
N ASP A 421 15.46 -4.73 18.78
CA ASP A 421 15.87 -6.09 18.39
C ASP A 421 17.23 -6.49 18.99
N SER A 422 18.16 -5.54 19.16
CA SER A 422 19.45 -5.75 19.83
C SER A 422 19.34 -6.08 21.32
N THR A 423 18.18 -5.90 21.96
CA THR A 423 18.02 -6.19 23.41
C THR A 423 17.99 -7.67 23.73
N ARG A 424 17.84 -8.51 22.70
CA ARG A 424 17.71 -9.95 22.84
C ARG A 424 18.91 -10.58 23.56
N PRO A 425 18.69 -11.52 24.49
CA PRO A 425 19.76 -12.10 25.32
C PRO A 425 20.87 -12.80 24.52
N GLU A 426 20.54 -13.34 23.35
CA GLU A 426 21.49 -13.98 22.44
C GLU A 426 22.49 -13.03 21.79
N PHE A 427 22.22 -11.72 21.80
CA PHE A 427 23.08 -10.68 21.22
C PHE A 427 23.85 -9.96 22.33
N ARG A 428 25.07 -10.44 22.59
CA ARG A 428 25.95 -9.83 23.61
C ARG A 428 26.72 -8.68 23.00
N ARG A 429 27.27 -8.87 21.80
CA ARG A 429 27.99 -7.83 21.05
C ARG A 429 27.30 -7.49 19.76
N THR A 430 26.93 -6.22 19.62
CA THR A 430 26.24 -5.67 18.45
C THR A 430 27.14 -4.70 17.69
N LEU A 431 27.15 -4.79 16.37
CA LEU A 431 27.75 -3.81 15.48
C LEU A 431 26.66 -3.07 14.72
N PHE A 432 26.62 -1.75 14.82
CA PHE A 432 25.75 -0.89 14.01
C PHE A 432 26.59 -0.15 12.97
N VAL A 433 26.32 -0.39 11.69
CA VAL A 433 27.08 0.15 10.56
C VAL A 433 26.26 1.18 9.82
N ALA A 434 26.86 2.34 9.56
CA ALA A 434 26.32 3.38 8.68
C ALA A 434 27.45 4.10 7.93
N HIS A 435 27.10 4.84 6.87
CA HIS A 435 28.09 5.53 6.03
C HIS A 435 28.45 6.94 6.55
N ARG A 436 27.65 7.56 7.43
CA ARG A 436 27.86 8.91 8.00
C ARG A 436 27.97 8.89 9.53
N LYS A 437 28.85 9.75 10.07
CA LYS A 437 29.10 9.88 11.52
C LYS A 437 27.85 10.37 12.27
N GLU A 438 27.10 11.31 11.69
CA GLU A 438 25.91 11.87 12.33
C GLU A 438 24.81 10.83 12.55
N ILE A 439 24.65 9.89 11.61
CA ILE A 439 23.71 8.76 11.74
C ILE A 439 24.15 7.86 12.89
N LEU A 440 25.46 7.57 13.00
CA LEU A 440 26.01 6.76 14.08
C LEU A 440 25.79 7.42 15.46
N LEU A 441 25.98 8.74 15.56
CA LEU A 441 25.74 9.48 16.79
C LEU A 441 24.26 9.46 17.20
N GLN A 442 23.36 9.69 16.25
CA GLN A 442 21.91 9.61 16.47
C GLN A 442 21.49 8.20 16.90
N ALA A 443 22.01 7.17 16.23
CA ALA A 443 21.73 5.78 16.58
C ALA A 443 22.21 5.43 17.98
N ARG A 444 23.43 5.83 18.34
CA ARG A 444 23.98 5.66 19.69
C ARG A 444 23.08 6.29 20.75
N ASP A 445 22.55 7.49 20.49
CA ASP A 445 21.69 8.19 21.45
C ASP A 445 20.31 7.51 21.58
N VAL A 446 19.79 6.89 20.52
CA VAL A 446 18.60 6.01 20.59
C VAL A 446 18.89 4.77 21.42
N TYR A 447 19.98 4.05 21.12
CA TYR A 447 20.39 2.86 21.87
C TYR A 447 20.60 3.15 23.36
N ARG A 448 21.16 4.32 23.72
CA ARG A 448 21.35 4.72 25.12
C ARG A 448 20.03 4.81 25.90
N ARG A 449 18.92 5.18 25.24
CA ARG A 449 17.60 5.25 25.88
C ARG A 449 17.00 3.87 26.14
N ILE A 450 17.34 2.87 25.32
CA ILE A 450 16.81 1.50 25.42
C ILE A 450 17.71 0.62 26.30
N MET A 451 19.03 0.80 26.21
CA MET A 451 20.04 0.01 26.91
C MET A 451 21.02 0.92 27.68
N PRO A 452 20.55 1.63 28.72
CA PRO A 452 21.38 2.59 29.45
C PRO A 452 22.56 1.97 30.18
N THR A 453 22.53 0.66 30.44
CA THR A 453 23.57 -0.07 31.18
C THR A 453 24.64 -0.72 30.31
N ARG A 454 24.47 -0.76 28.98
CA ARG A 454 25.46 -1.35 28.06
C ARG A 454 26.51 -0.32 27.63
N SER A 455 27.75 -0.78 27.42
CA SER A 455 28.83 0.06 26.91
C SER A 455 28.62 0.35 25.41
N LEU A 456 28.49 1.63 25.05
CA LEU A 456 28.26 2.10 23.68
C LEU A 456 29.48 2.86 23.17
N THR A 457 30.19 2.33 22.17
CA THR A 457 31.44 2.92 21.64
C THR A 457 31.34 3.27 20.15
N LEU A 458 32.26 4.11 19.67
CA LEU A 458 32.32 4.56 18.28
C LEU A 458 33.60 4.05 17.61
N PHE A 459 33.47 3.59 16.36
CA PHE A 459 34.56 3.15 15.51
C PHE A 459 34.52 3.89 14.16
N THR A 460 35.09 5.09 14.14
CA THR A 460 35.12 6.02 13.01
C THR A 460 36.55 6.50 12.74
N GLY A 461 36.80 7.31 11.72
CA GLY A 461 38.17 7.78 11.42
C GLY A 461 38.87 8.50 12.57
N GLU A 462 38.12 9.09 13.50
CA GLU A 462 38.65 9.87 14.65
C GLU A 462 38.67 9.07 15.97
N GLU A 463 37.73 8.13 16.12
CA GLU A 463 37.55 7.31 17.34
C GLU A 463 37.70 5.84 16.96
N GLN A 464 38.65 5.12 17.56
CA GLN A 464 38.97 3.73 17.19
C GLN A 464 38.65 2.76 18.34
N ASP A 465 37.47 2.88 18.96
CA ASP A 465 37.09 2.04 20.11
C ASP A 465 36.10 0.93 19.72
N MET A 466 36.61 -0.30 19.65
CA MET A 466 35.83 -1.52 19.40
C MET A 466 35.43 -2.27 20.67
N SER A 467 35.76 -1.78 21.87
CA SER A 467 35.60 -2.55 23.12
C SER A 467 34.16 -2.64 23.65
N GLY A 468 33.24 -1.83 23.12
CA GLY A 468 31.85 -1.75 23.58
C GLY A 468 31.02 -3.02 23.38
N ASP A 469 29.93 -3.09 24.13
CA ASP A 469 28.85 -4.06 23.93
C ASP A 469 28.07 -3.76 22.64
N VAL A 470 27.92 -2.46 22.32
CA VAL A 470 27.39 -1.98 21.04
C VAL A 470 28.39 -1.02 20.42
N VAL A 471 28.89 -1.38 19.24
CA VAL A 471 29.88 -0.59 18.50
C VAL A 471 29.19 0.09 17.31
N PHE A 472 29.31 1.41 17.21
CA PHE A 472 28.78 2.21 16.11
C PHE A 472 29.92 2.54 15.14
N ALA A 473 29.94 1.91 13.97
CA ALA A 473 31.09 1.93 13.08
C ALA A 473 30.78 2.49 11.70
N SER A 474 31.73 3.25 11.13
CA SER A 474 31.62 3.66 9.73
C SER A 474 32.15 2.58 8.79
N ILE A 475 31.48 2.37 7.65
CA ILE A 475 31.89 1.33 6.69
C ILE A 475 33.35 1.48 6.23
N GLN A 476 33.82 2.72 6.04
CA GLN A 476 35.21 2.98 5.63
C GLN A 476 36.21 2.60 6.72
N SER A 477 35.85 2.78 7.99
CA SER A 477 36.73 2.43 9.12
C SER A 477 36.82 0.92 9.30
N LEU A 478 35.70 0.21 9.13
CA LEU A 478 35.65 -1.26 9.15
C LEU A 478 36.48 -1.84 7.99
N HIS A 479 36.23 -1.41 6.76
CA HIS A 479 36.91 -1.94 5.58
C HIS A 479 38.44 -1.81 5.67
N ARG A 480 38.96 -0.69 6.19
CA ARG A 480 40.41 -0.48 6.36
C ARG A 480 41.05 -1.37 7.43
N ASN A 481 40.28 -1.86 8.38
CA ASN A 481 40.77 -2.65 9.52
C ASN A 481 40.30 -4.10 9.46
N LEU A 482 39.70 -4.53 8.34
CA LEU A 482 38.94 -5.76 8.25
C LEU A 482 39.75 -7.00 8.64
N ASP A 483 41.01 -7.05 8.21
CA ASP A 483 41.93 -8.16 8.50
C ASP A 483 42.27 -8.31 10.00
N ASN A 484 42.07 -7.24 10.80
CA ASN A 484 42.31 -7.23 12.25
C ASN A 484 41.06 -7.50 13.08
N ILE A 485 39.90 -7.63 12.42
CA ILE A 485 38.62 -7.89 13.08
C ILE A 485 38.34 -9.38 12.95
N ASP A 486 38.22 -10.10 14.06
CA ASP A 486 37.84 -11.50 13.99
C ASP A 486 36.41 -11.64 13.42
N ALA A 487 36.22 -12.64 12.57
CA ALA A 487 35.00 -12.82 11.80
C ALA A 487 33.77 -13.03 12.69
N GLU A 488 33.95 -13.65 13.87
CA GLU A 488 32.90 -13.98 14.84
C GLU A 488 32.83 -12.98 16.01
N THR A 489 33.51 -11.83 15.89
CA THR A 489 33.60 -10.78 16.94
C THR A 489 32.24 -10.27 17.43
N PHE A 490 31.23 -10.25 16.55
CA PHE A 490 29.91 -9.65 16.79
C PHE A 490 28.81 -10.69 16.59
N ASP A 491 27.90 -10.81 17.56
CA ASP A 491 26.75 -11.72 17.48
C ASP A 491 25.66 -11.17 16.53
N TYR A 492 25.55 -9.84 16.46
CA TYR A 492 24.50 -9.14 15.72
C TYR A 492 25.09 -7.98 14.94
N VAL A 493 24.82 -7.91 13.65
CA VAL A 493 25.30 -6.83 12.77
C VAL A 493 24.10 -6.18 12.12
N VAL A 494 23.93 -4.89 12.38
CA VAL A 494 22.92 -4.03 11.75
C VAL A 494 23.61 -3.14 10.75
N VAL A 495 23.10 -3.09 9.52
CA VAL A 495 23.60 -2.21 8.47
C VAL A 495 22.47 -1.30 8.02
N ASP A 496 22.56 -0.02 8.38
CA ASP A 496 21.59 1.00 8.00
C ASP A 496 21.88 1.59 6.62
N GLU A 497 20.84 2.08 5.96
CA GLU A 497 20.86 2.46 4.54
C GLU A 497 21.49 1.36 3.67
N PHE A 498 20.97 0.13 3.86
CA PHE A 498 21.46 -1.09 3.24
C PHE A 498 21.53 -1.02 1.71
N HIS A 499 20.80 -0.10 1.09
CA HIS A 499 20.86 0.11 -0.36
C HIS A 499 22.26 0.52 -0.88
N HIS A 500 23.20 0.90 -0.02
CA HIS A 500 24.60 1.09 -0.40
C HIS A 500 25.44 -0.21 -0.45
N ALA A 501 24.86 -1.35 -0.06
CA ALA A 501 25.62 -2.58 0.19
C ALA A 501 26.20 -3.24 -1.08
N ASP A 502 25.76 -2.83 -2.27
CA ASP A 502 26.32 -3.25 -3.55
C ASP A 502 27.79 -2.81 -3.74
N ALA A 503 28.21 -1.72 -3.08
CA ALA A 503 29.60 -1.26 -3.18
C ALA A 503 30.60 -2.36 -2.72
N PRO A 504 31.74 -2.55 -3.42
CA PRO A 504 32.74 -3.57 -3.07
C PRO A 504 33.21 -3.52 -1.61
N THR A 505 33.25 -2.31 -1.03
CA THR A 505 33.61 -2.09 0.38
C THR A 505 32.61 -2.72 1.34
N TYR A 506 31.31 -2.62 1.05
CA TYR A 506 30.24 -3.27 1.81
C TYR A 506 30.26 -4.77 1.62
N ARG A 507 30.27 -5.26 0.37
CA ARG A 507 30.33 -6.71 0.08
C ARG A 507 31.47 -7.40 0.82
N ARG A 508 32.68 -6.83 0.76
CA ARG A 508 33.85 -7.39 1.46
C ARG A 508 33.68 -7.39 2.98
N THR A 509 33.17 -6.29 3.55
CA THR A 509 32.94 -6.18 5.01
C THR A 509 31.88 -7.17 5.50
N ILE A 510 30.74 -7.26 4.79
CA ILE A 510 29.64 -8.18 5.12
C ILE A 510 30.03 -9.64 4.89
N GLY A 511 30.85 -9.93 3.87
CA GLY A 511 31.36 -11.27 3.57
C GLY A 511 32.34 -11.77 4.63
N HIS A 512 33.15 -10.87 5.21
CA HIS A 512 34.10 -11.19 6.27
C HIS A 512 33.42 -11.50 7.62
N LEU A 513 32.40 -10.72 7.99
CA LEU A 513 31.70 -10.87 9.27
C LEU A 513 30.76 -12.09 9.27
N ARG A 514 30.74 -12.81 10.39
CA ARG A 514 29.95 -14.04 10.62
C ARG A 514 29.04 -13.93 11.86
N PRO A 515 28.12 -12.96 11.89
CA PRO A 515 27.23 -12.81 13.03
C PRO A 515 26.20 -13.95 13.10
N ARG A 516 25.61 -14.14 14.29
CA ARG A 516 24.43 -15.00 14.45
C ARG A 516 23.24 -14.47 13.66
N PHE A 517 23.14 -13.14 13.49
CA PHE A 517 22.19 -12.53 12.58
C PHE A 517 22.70 -11.22 11.96
N LEU A 518 22.51 -11.07 10.65
CA LEU A 518 22.74 -9.82 9.89
C LEU A 518 21.39 -9.16 9.55
N LEU A 519 21.15 -7.95 10.04
CA LEU A 519 19.98 -7.15 9.70
C LEU A 519 20.36 -6.02 8.74
N GLY A 520 19.82 -6.05 7.51
CA GLY A 520 19.80 -4.91 6.62
C GLY A 520 18.58 -4.02 6.89
N LEU A 521 18.77 -2.71 6.96
CA LEU A 521 17.70 -1.73 7.07
C LEU A 521 17.73 -0.75 5.89
N THR A 522 16.60 -0.60 5.19
CA THR A 522 16.46 0.41 4.13
C THR A 522 15.08 1.05 4.15
N ALA A 523 14.96 2.27 3.63
CA ALA A 523 13.66 2.91 3.41
C ALA A 523 13.09 2.68 2.01
N THR A 524 13.93 2.19 1.10
CA THR A 524 13.62 2.05 -0.32
C THR A 524 14.22 0.73 -0.78
N PRO A 525 13.43 -0.31 -1.02
CA PRO A 525 13.84 -1.40 -1.87
C PRO A 525 13.44 -0.98 -3.28
N ASP A 526 14.28 -0.24 -4.00
CA ASP A 526 13.96 -0.12 -5.42
C ASP A 526 14.14 -1.50 -6.03
N ARG A 527 13.10 -2.09 -6.61
CA ARG A 527 13.13 -3.49 -7.08
C ARG A 527 14.24 -3.73 -8.10
N THR A 528 14.69 -2.67 -8.76
CA THR A 528 15.82 -2.65 -9.68
C THR A 528 17.18 -2.70 -8.98
N ASP A 529 17.43 -1.89 -7.94
CA ASP A 529 18.69 -1.93 -7.16
C ASP A 529 18.75 -3.09 -6.13
N SER A 530 17.66 -3.85 -5.99
CA SER A 530 17.47 -4.83 -4.90
C SER A 530 18.11 -6.21 -5.13
N ALA A 531 18.65 -6.51 -6.31
CA ALA A 531 19.24 -7.82 -6.61
C ALA A 531 20.38 -8.20 -5.67
N ASP A 532 21.37 -7.32 -5.58
CA ASP A 532 22.57 -7.56 -4.81
C ASP A 532 22.32 -7.41 -3.31
N LEU A 533 21.37 -6.56 -2.94
CA LEU A 533 20.91 -6.39 -1.56
C LEU A 533 20.19 -7.63 -1.04
N MET A 534 19.30 -8.20 -1.85
CA MET A 534 18.62 -9.45 -1.55
C MET A 534 19.63 -10.59 -1.43
N ALA A 535 20.57 -10.71 -2.36
CA ALA A 535 21.62 -11.73 -2.29
C ALA A 535 22.45 -11.66 -0.99
N LEU A 536 22.82 -10.46 -0.53
CA LEU A 536 23.56 -10.26 0.73
C LEU A 536 22.74 -10.62 1.98
N CYS A 537 21.42 -10.47 1.90
CA CYS A 537 20.46 -10.89 2.92
C CYS A 537 19.86 -12.27 2.65
N SER A 538 20.50 -13.11 1.84
CA SER A 538 20.03 -14.48 1.51
C SER A 538 18.60 -14.49 0.94
N ASP A 539 18.28 -13.57 0.04
CA ASP A 539 16.96 -13.34 -0.56
C ASP A 539 15.80 -13.31 0.46
N ASN A 540 16.08 -12.83 1.67
CA ASN A 540 15.15 -12.86 2.80
C ASN A 540 14.63 -11.46 3.14
N LEU A 541 13.61 -10.99 2.42
CA LEU A 541 12.83 -9.81 2.80
C LEU A 541 11.90 -10.17 3.96
N VAL A 542 12.27 -9.73 5.17
CA VAL A 542 11.60 -10.12 6.43
C VAL A 542 10.31 -9.33 6.65
N TYR A 543 10.35 -8.02 6.40
CA TYR A 543 9.22 -7.13 6.64
C TYR A 543 9.29 -5.91 5.73
N GLU A 544 8.15 -5.45 5.24
CA GLU A 544 8.03 -4.23 4.45
C GLU A 544 6.86 -3.37 4.94
N CYS A 545 7.15 -2.11 5.26
CA CYS A 545 6.16 -1.06 5.41
C CYS A 545 6.66 0.18 4.69
N GLY A 546 6.31 0.28 3.40
CA GLY A 546 6.67 1.39 2.53
C GLY A 546 5.85 2.65 2.80
N LEU A 547 6.07 3.66 1.95
CA LEU A 547 5.47 4.99 2.08
C LEU A 547 3.93 4.95 2.04
N THR A 548 3.36 4.26 1.04
CA THR A 548 1.90 4.13 0.84
C THR A 548 1.23 3.50 2.06
N GLU A 549 1.75 2.38 2.55
CA GLU A 549 1.21 1.67 3.72
C GLU A 549 1.36 2.50 5.00
N GLY A 550 2.49 3.19 5.17
CA GLY A 550 2.71 4.09 6.30
C GLY A 550 1.67 5.21 6.36
N ILE A 551 1.23 5.74 5.22
CA ILE A 551 0.17 6.75 5.14
C ILE A 551 -1.21 6.12 5.39
N HIS A 552 -1.54 4.97 4.78
CA HIS A 552 -2.81 4.26 5.04
C HIS A 552 -3.02 3.96 6.52
N ARG A 553 -1.95 3.68 7.26
CA ARG A 553 -1.98 3.43 8.71
C ARG A 553 -1.93 4.70 9.58
N ASN A 554 -1.97 5.90 8.98
CA ASN A 554 -1.80 7.18 9.67
C ASN A 554 -0.51 7.27 10.49
N LEU A 555 0.56 6.60 10.05
CA LEU A 555 1.90 6.69 10.67
C LEU A 555 2.76 7.76 9.98
N LEU A 556 2.38 8.14 8.78
CA LEU A 556 2.94 9.21 7.98
C LEU A 556 1.84 10.20 7.59
N SER A 557 2.21 11.46 7.43
CA SER A 557 1.33 12.52 6.93
C SER A 557 1.04 12.27 5.44
N PRO A 558 -0.21 12.48 4.97
CA PRO A 558 -0.53 12.41 3.56
C PRO A 558 0.23 13.48 2.76
N PHE A 559 0.33 13.31 1.44
CA PHE A 559 1.02 14.26 0.57
C PHE A 559 0.25 14.66 -0.69
N ILE A 560 0.45 15.88 -1.14
CA ILE A 560 0.03 16.34 -2.46
C ILE A 560 1.28 16.57 -3.30
N TYR A 561 1.48 15.74 -4.32
CA TYR A 561 2.55 15.89 -5.29
C TYR A 561 2.09 16.71 -6.48
N ARG A 562 2.89 17.70 -6.89
CA ARG A 562 2.61 18.57 -8.02
C ARG A 562 3.79 18.57 -8.97
N ALA A 563 3.63 17.95 -10.13
CA ALA A 563 4.59 18.00 -11.23
C ALA A 563 4.23 19.15 -12.18
N ILE A 564 5.07 20.17 -12.18
CA ILE A 564 4.92 21.39 -12.99
C ILE A 564 6.03 21.42 -14.02
N ARG A 565 5.72 21.85 -15.24
CA ARG A 565 6.72 21.97 -16.30
C ARG A 565 7.75 23.04 -15.93
N ASP A 566 9.02 22.68 -15.90
CA ASP A 566 10.10 23.63 -15.70
C ASP A 566 10.30 24.50 -16.96
N VAL A 567 10.53 25.80 -16.77
CA VAL A 567 10.88 26.72 -17.86
C VAL A 567 12.30 26.51 -18.37
N ALA A 568 13.17 25.85 -17.60
CA ALA A 568 14.52 25.51 -18.03
C ALA A 568 14.50 24.43 -19.14
N ASP A 569 15.33 24.63 -20.16
CA ASP A 569 15.55 23.66 -21.23
C ASP A 569 16.71 22.73 -20.86
N TYR A 570 16.37 21.48 -20.54
CA TYR A 570 17.30 20.42 -20.13
C TYR A 570 17.88 19.64 -21.31
N GLU A 571 17.23 19.67 -22.48
CA GLU A 571 17.65 18.89 -23.65
C GLU A 571 19.04 19.31 -24.17
N GLN A 572 19.38 20.59 -23.97
CA GLN A 572 20.66 21.16 -24.41
C GLN A 572 21.81 20.94 -23.41
N ILE A 573 21.51 20.44 -22.20
CA ILE A 573 22.53 20.27 -21.17
C ILE A 573 23.26 18.96 -21.43
N PRO A 574 24.61 18.96 -21.52
CA PRO A 574 25.36 17.72 -21.69
C PRO A 574 25.05 16.73 -20.57
N TRP A 575 24.65 15.53 -20.96
CA TRP A 575 24.41 14.41 -20.05
C TRP A 575 25.52 13.38 -20.20
N ARG A 576 26.29 13.14 -19.14
CA ARG A 576 27.42 12.19 -19.13
C ARG A 576 27.45 11.45 -17.81
N SER A 577 27.72 10.14 -17.84
CA SER A 577 27.82 9.35 -16.61
C SER A 577 26.62 9.57 -15.69
N GLN A 578 25.42 9.54 -16.26
CA GLN A 578 24.16 9.59 -15.51
C GLN A 578 23.85 10.92 -14.82
N ARG A 579 24.59 11.97 -15.13
CA ARG A 579 24.39 13.29 -14.54
C ARG A 579 24.43 14.35 -15.60
N PHE A 580 23.71 15.44 -15.34
CA PHE A 580 23.94 16.66 -16.09
C PHE A 580 25.31 17.22 -15.76
N ASP A 581 25.97 17.85 -16.73
CA ASP A 581 27.15 18.66 -16.47
C ASP A 581 26.82 19.71 -15.39
N PRO A 582 27.48 19.68 -14.22
CA PRO A 582 27.07 20.51 -13.09
C PRO A 582 27.16 22.02 -13.35
N ALA A 583 28.12 22.44 -14.18
CA ALA A 583 28.34 23.85 -14.49
C ALA A 583 27.26 24.37 -15.44
N GLU A 584 27.00 23.63 -16.52
CA GLU A 584 25.93 23.97 -17.48
C GLU A 584 24.55 23.88 -16.82
N LEU A 585 24.30 22.86 -15.99
CA LEU A 585 23.05 22.74 -15.24
C LEU A 585 22.82 23.95 -14.34
N THR A 586 23.82 24.32 -13.54
CA THR A 586 23.74 25.46 -12.64
C THR A 586 23.39 26.75 -13.40
N LEU A 587 24.07 27.01 -14.51
CA LEU A 587 23.83 28.20 -15.33
C LEU A 587 22.42 28.25 -15.93
N ARG A 588 21.84 27.10 -16.28
CA ARG A 588 20.45 27.02 -16.80
C ARG A 588 19.40 27.17 -15.72
N LEU A 589 19.71 26.80 -14.46
CA LEU A 589 18.77 26.89 -13.35
C LEU A 589 18.82 28.23 -12.60
N GLU A 590 19.95 28.92 -12.58
CA GLU A 590 20.16 30.25 -11.98
C GLU A 590 19.64 31.38 -12.89
N THR A 591 18.37 31.31 -13.27
CA THR A 591 17.72 32.35 -14.09
C THR A 591 16.59 33.02 -13.33
N GLU A 592 16.45 34.33 -13.52
CA GLU A 592 15.42 35.13 -12.86
C GLU A 592 14.01 34.64 -13.22
N GLN A 593 13.78 34.30 -14.49
CA GLN A 593 12.53 33.72 -14.97
C GLN A 593 12.15 32.44 -14.20
N ARG A 594 13.11 31.53 -13.97
CA ARG A 594 12.87 30.29 -13.25
C ARG A 594 12.68 30.53 -11.75
N ALA A 595 13.46 31.43 -11.14
CA ALA A 595 13.28 31.80 -9.74
C ALA A 595 11.88 32.37 -9.47
N HIS A 596 11.37 33.22 -10.38
CA HIS A 596 9.98 33.70 -10.34
C HIS A 596 8.97 32.57 -10.47
N GLN A 597 9.15 31.64 -11.42
CA GLN A 597 8.27 30.47 -11.52
C GLN A 597 8.20 29.70 -10.20
N VAL A 598 9.36 29.36 -9.62
CA VAL A 598 9.43 28.62 -8.36
C VAL A 598 8.77 29.39 -7.21
N PHE A 599 9.00 30.70 -7.12
CA PHE A 599 8.41 31.56 -6.11
C PHE A 599 6.89 31.67 -6.24
N ASP A 600 6.38 31.85 -7.46
CA ASP A 600 4.94 31.95 -7.74
C ASP A 600 4.22 30.64 -7.43
N GLU A 601 4.80 29.50 -7.82
CA GLU A 601 4.24 28.18 -7.47
C GLU A 601 4.28 27.93 -5.96
N TRP A 602 5.36 28.30 -5.27
CA TRP A 602 5.43 28.23 -3.80
C TRP A 602 4.39 29.13 -3.12
N LEU A 603 4.16 30.34 -3.63
CA LEU A 603 3.12 31.25 -3.12
C LEU A 603 1.71 30.66 -3.29
N LYS A 604 1.40 30.04 -4.44
CA LYS A 604 0.11 29.35 -4.67
C LYS A 604 -0.16 28.24 -3.66
N LEU A 605 0.89 27.65 -3.08
CA LEU A 605 0.79 26.64 -2.01
C LEU A 605 0.59 27.23 -0.61
N GLY A 606 0.44 28.55 -0.49
CA GLY A 606 0.37 29.26 0.78
C GLY A 606 1.74 29.39 1.46
N GLY A 607 2.83 29.39 0.69
CA GLY A 607 4.21 29.42 1.18
C GLY A 607 4.48 30.48 2.25
N ASN A 608 3.82 31.63 2.15
CA ASN A 608 3.82 32.71 3.15
C ASN A 608 3.19 32.36 4.50
N SER A 609 2.87 31.10 4.78
CA SER A 609 2.44 30.62 6.11
C SER A 609 3.05 29.27 6.46
N ARG A 610 3.89 28.73 5.57
CA ARG A 610 4.33 27.33 5.59
C ARG A 610 5.84 27.25 5.55
N ARG A 611 6.39 26.21 6.19
CA ARG A 611 7.83 25.97 6.25
C ARG A 611 8.24 25.12 5.06
N ALA A 612 9.24 25.59 4.31
CA ALA A 612 9.65 24.95 3.06
C ALA A 612 11.14 24.59 3.03
N ILE A 613 11.46 23.48 2.35
CA ILE A 613 12.83 23.11 1.97
C ILE A 613 12.90 23.01 0.46
N GLY A 614 13.89 23.67 -0.14
CA GLY A 614 14.24 23.55 -1.55
C GLY A 614 15.54 22.80 -1.78
N PHE A 615 15.51 21.79 -2.65
CA PHE A 615 16.68 21.01 -3.06
C PHE A 615 17.24 21.54 -4.39
N CYS A 616 18.40 22.18 -4.33
CA CYS A 616 19.09 22.85 -5.43
C CYS A 616 20.22 22.00 -6.00
N CYS A 617 20.61 22.26 -7.26
CA CYS A 617 21.64 21.50 -7.98
C CYS A 617 23.08 21.78 -7.52
N SER A 618 23.34 22.95 -6.93
CA SER A 618 24.67 23.40 -6.53
C SER A 618 24.61 24.38 -5.38
N ILE A 619 25.77 24.65 -4.75
CA ILE A 619 25.90 25.60 -3.64
C ILE A 619 25.49 27.01 -4.10
N THR A 620 25.96 27.42 -5.28
CA THR A 620 25.65 28.73 -5.86
C THR A 620 24.16 28.86 -6.13
N HIS A 621 23.51 27.80 -6.62
CA HIS A 621 22.07 27.81 -6.88
C HIS A 621 21.27 27.89 -5.57
N ALA A 622 21.71 27.22 -4.51
CA ALA A 622 21.08 27.33 -3.20
C ALA A 622 21.16 28.76 -2.62
N GLN A 623 22.32 29.41 -2.78
CA GLN A 623 22.52 30.80 -2.36
C GLN A 623 21.71 31.77 -3.22
N TYR A 624 21.73 31.60 -4.54
CA TYR A 624 20.93 32.38 -5.48
C TYR A 624 19.44 32.36 -5.12
N MET A 625 18.88 31.19 -4.84
CA MET A 625 17.47 31.08 -4.44
C MET A 625 17.19 31.70 -3.07
N ALA A 626 18.10 31.57 -2.10
CA ALA A 626 17.96 32.21 -0.80
C ALA A 626 17.97 33.74 -0.92
N ASP A 627 18.91 34.30 -1.68
CA ASP A 627 19.01 35.73 -1.94
C ASP A 627 17.78 36.26 -2.68
N PHE A 628 17.29 35.51 -3.67
CA PHE A 628 16.06 35.84 -4.39
C PHE A 628 14.86 35.92 -3.44
N TYR A 629 14.66 34.94 -2.57
CA TYR A 629 13.55 34.93 -1.61
C TYR A 629 13.67 36.07 -0.58
N ASN A 630 14.88 36.35 -0.08
CA ASN A 630 15.13 37.47 0.83
C ASN A 630 14.84 38.82 0.16
N ALA A 631 15.21 39.00 -1.11
CA ALA A 631 14.89 40.20 -1.89
C ALA A 631 13.36 40.41 -2.06
N HIS A 632 12.59 39.33 -2.01
CA HIS A 632 11.12 39.35 -2.05
C HIS A 632 10.47 39.31 -0.66
N GLY A 633 11.25 39.58 0.40
CA GLY A 633 10.75 39.74 1.78
C GLY A 633 10.43 38.43 2.51
N VAL A 634 11.00 37.31 2.08
CA VAL A 634 10.84 36.01 2.74
C VAL A 634 12.16 35.60 3.41
N ASP A 635 12.14 35.38 4.72
CA ASP A 635 13.31 34.90 5.47
C ASP A 635 13.76 33.52 4.98
N ALA A 636 14.82 33.50 4.16
CA ALA A 636 15.38 32.30 3.55
C ALA A 636 16.88 32.16 3.82
N LEU A 637 17.35 30.92 4.02
CA LEU A 637 18.77 30.62 4.23
C LEU A 637 19.24 29.45 3.38
N ALA A 638 20.49 29.53 2.91
CA ALA A 638 21.18 28.43 2.25
C ALA A 638 22.02 27.62 3.26
N VAL A 639 21.86 26.29 3.27
CA VAL A 639 22.65 25.37 4.11
C VAL A 639 23.37 24.35 3.23
N HIS A 640 24.70 24.42 3.22
CA HIS A 640 25.57 23.63 2.35
C HIS A 640 26.93 23.32 3.01
N SER A 641 27.81 22.58 2.31
CA SER A 641 29.08 22.09 2.88
C SER A 641 30.24 23.07 2.75
N GLY A 642 29.97 24.27 2.23
CA GLY A 642 30.97 25.30 1.95
C GLY A 642 31.24 26.20 3.16
N PRO A 643 32.34 26.98 3.13
CA PRO A 643 32.75 27.85 4.24
C PRO A 643 31.73 28.95 4.55
N ASP A 644 30.96 29.40 3.57
CA ASP A 644 29.95 30.45 3.71
C ASP A 644 28.55 29.91 4.08
N SER A 645 28.44 28.63 4.46
CA SER A 645 27.15 28.06 4.86
C SER A 645 26.66 28.63 6.18
N ALA A 646 25.35 28.83 6.29
CA ALA A 646 24.72 29.14 7.57
C ALA A 646 25.01 28.03 8.60
N PRO A 647 25.25 28.36 9.89
CA PRO A 647 25.51 27.36 10.92
C PRO A 647 24.33 26.39 11.06
N ARG A 648 24.58 25.10 10.83
CA ARG A 648 23.52 24.06 10.72
C ARG A 648 22.65 23.96 11.97
N ALA A 649 23.24 23.88 13.16
CA ALA A 649 22.50 23.70 14.42
C ALA A 649 21.59 24.90 14.71
N GLU A 650 22.15 26.11 14.65
CA GLU A 650 21.41 27.36 14.86
C GLU A 650 20.31 27.54 13.80
N THR A 651 20.60 27.27 12.53
CA THR A 651 19.64 27.41 11.44
C THR A 651 18.43 26.50 11.63
N LEU A 652 18.66 25.26 12.07
CA LEU A 652 17.58 24.31 12.35
C LEU A 652 16.73 24.73 13.55
N GLU A 653 17.33 25.30 14.59
CA GLU A 653 16.59 25.86 15.73
C GLU A 653 15.72 27.05 15.31
N ARG A 654 16.29 27.98 14.53
CA ARG A 654 15.55 29.13 13.98
C ARG A 654 14.42 28.71 13.04
N PHE A 655 14.64 27.68 12.23
CA PHE A 655 13.62 27.09 11.36
C PHE A 655 12.46 26.47 12.17
N ARG A 656 12.78 25.68 13.22
CA ARG A 656 11.77 25.11 14.14
C ARG A 656 10.99 26.20 14.89
N ALA A 657 11.66 27.28 15.27
CA ALA A 657 11.04 28.45 15.89
C ALA A 657 10.21 29.31 14.91
N GLY A 658 10.23 29.00 13.61
CA GLY A 658 9.50 29.76 12.58
C GLY A 658 10.13 31.10 12.19
N GLN A 659 11.37 31.37 12.63
CA GLN A 659 12.11 32.59 12.31
C GLN A 659 12.75 32.54 10.92
N VAL A 660 12.91 31.34 10.36
CA VAL A 660 13.35 31.11 8.98
C VAL A 660 12.26 30.29 8.32
N ARG A 661 11.81 30.74 7.15
CA ARG A 661 10.64 30.18 6.46
C ARG A 661 11.02 29.16 5.40
N VAL A 662 12.13 29.43 4.70
CA VAL A 662 12.59 28.62 3.60
C VAL A 662 14.06 28.28 3.78
N LEU A 663 14.41 26.99 3.64
CA LEU A 663 15.79 26.54 3.60
C LEU A 663 16.12 25.98 2.22
N PHE A 664 17.16 26.50 1.60
CA PHE A 664 17.71 25.95 0.36
C PHE A 664 18.94 25.10 0.68
N THR A 665 19.04 23.92 0.08
CA THR A 665 20.15 22.99 0.30
C THR A 665 20.52 22.25 -0.98
N VAL A 666 21.69 21.60 -0.97
CA VAL A 666 22.12 20.70 -2.04
C VAL A 666 21.91 19.25 -1.62
N ASP A 667 22.78 18.72 -0.75
CA ASP A 667 22.73 17.32 -0.30
C ASP A 667 22.75 17.14 1.23
N LEU A 668 22.92 18.22 2.00
CA LEU A 668 23.11 18.15 3.46
C LEU A 668 21.85 17.74 4.23
N PHE A 669 20.68 17.91 3.62
CA PHE A 669 19.41 17.41 4.14
C PHE A 669 18.89 16.19 3.39
N ASN A 670 19.67 15.54 2.51
CA ASN A 670 19.25 14.27 1.93
C ASN A 670 19.26 13.15 3.00
N GLU A 671 20.22 13.17 3.93
CA GLU A 671 20.46 12.13 4.94
C GLU A 671 20.73 12.74 6.34
N GLY A 672 20.08 12.22 7.40
CA GLY A 672 20.46 12.49 8.80
C GLY A 672 19.93 13.76 9.49
N VAL A 673 18.96 14.52 8.94
CA VAL A 673 18.35 15.67 9.65
C VAL A 673 16.85 15.47 9.89
N ASP A 674 16.43 15.66 11.14
CA ASP A 674 15.07 15.49 11.63
C ASP A 674 14.32 16.83 11.71
N ILE A 675 13.35 17.04 10.81
CA ILE A 675 12.51 18.24 10.74
C ILE A 675 11.04 17.81 10.57
N PRO A 676 10.34 17.44 11.66
CA PRO A 676 8.95 16.98 11.59
C PRO A 676 7.99 18.06 11.05
N ASP A 677 8.28 19.33 11.33
CA ASP A 677 7.42 20.48 11.02
C ASP A 677 7.56 21.02 9.58
N LEU A 678 8.01 20.18 8.64
CA LEU A 678 8.15 20.57 7.24
C LEU A 678 6.81 20.45 6.51
N ASP A 679 6.35 21.54 5.89
CA ASP A 679 5.05 21.59 5.20
C ASP A 679 5.19 21.47 3.67
N VAL A 680 6.29 21.98 3.12
CA VAL A 680 6.53 22.05 1.66
C VAL A 680 7.92 21.54 1.31
N VAL A 681 8.01 20.62 0.35
CA VAL A 681 9.27 20.19 -0.28
C VAL A 681 9.29 20.68 -1.72
N MET A 682 10.32 21.42 -2.10
CA MET A 682 10.54 21.90 -3.47
C MET A 682 11.72 21.17 -4.10
N LEU A 683 11.47 20.40 -5.14
CA LEU A 683 12.48 19.68 -5.91
C LEU A 683 12.93 20.58 -7.07
N LEU A 684 13.97 21.38 -6.83
CA LEU A 684 14.45 22.41 -7.77
C LEU A 684 15.60 21.94 -8.64
N ARG A 685 15.90 20.64 -8.60
CA ARG A 685 16.89 19.97 -9.44
C ARG A 685 16.31 18.68 -10.00
N PRO A 686 16.82 18.20 -11.15
CA PRO A 686 16.57 16.84 -11.60
C PRO A 686 16.95 15.86 -10.50
N THR A 687 16.01 14.98 -10.13
CA THR A 687 16.31 13.92 -9.17
C THR A 687 16.82 12.72 -9.95
N GLU A 688 18.13 12.50 -9.88
CA GLU A 688 18.83 11.47 -10.64
C GLU A 688 18.72 10.06 -10.00
N SER A 689 18.13 9.97 -8.81
CA SER A 689 17.99 8.71 -8.07
C SER A 689 16.62 8.58 -7.39
N PRO A 690 15.96 7.42 -7.52
CA PRO A 690 14.69 7.11 -6.82
C PRO A 690 14.82 7.14 -5.31
N VAL A 691 15.95 6.65 -4.82
CA VAL A 691 16.28 6.59 -3.40
C VAL A 691 16.34 8.00 -2.83
N VAL A 692 17.07 8.91 -3.51
CA VAL A 692 17.17 10.31 -3.10
C VAL A 692 15.80 10.99 -3.14
N PHE A 693 14.98 10.74 -4.16
CA PHE A 693 13.61 11.26 -4.26
C PHE A 693 12.74 10.86 -3.06
N LEU A 694 12.69 9.56 -2.75
CA LEU A 694 11.91 9.02 -1.63
C LEU A 694 12.45 9.47 -0.28
N GLN A 695 13.78 9.58 -0.13
CA GLN A 695 14.41 10.14 1.07
C GLN A 695 14.02 11.61 1.28
N GLN A 696 14.04 12.42 0.22
CA GLN A 696 13.70 13.86 0.27
C GLN A 696 12.24 14.08 0.66
N ILE A 697 11.31 13.39 0.01
CA ILE A 697 9.86 13.47 0.33
C ILE A 697 9.61 12.91 1.73
N GLY A 698 10.20 11.77 2.04
CA GLY A 698 10.00 11.05 3.28
C GLY A 698 10.35 11.83 4.56
N ARG A 699 11.20 12.87 4.46
CA ARG A 699 11.42 13.81 5.58
C ARG A 699 10.21 14.66 5.88
N GLY A 700 9.52 15.10 4.83
CA GLY A 700 8.28 15.83 4.92
C GLY A 700 7.07 14.98 5.30
N LEU A 701 7.18 13.65 5.34
CA LEU A 701 6.03 12.79 5.68
C LEU A 701 5.88 12.50 7.19
N ARG A 702 6.79 13.02 8.03
CA ARG A 702 6.65 12.87 9.48
C ARG A 702 5.43 13.62 10.00
N LEU A 703 4.73 13.02 10.96
CA LEU A 703 3.64 13.65 11.68
C LEU A 703 4.18 14.76 12.60
N SER A 704 3.47 15.88 12.67
CA SER A 704 3.73 16.98 13.61
C SER A 704 2.40 17.62 14.04
N PRO A 705 2.27 18.09 15.30
CA PRO A 705 1.07 18.81 15.72
C PRO A 705 0.74 20.00 14.81
N GLY A 706 -0.49 20.04 14.29
CA GLY A 706 -0.97 21.11 13.39
C GLY A 706 -0.64 20.91 11.91
N LYS A 707 0.11 19.86 11.55
CA LYS A 707 0.39 19.51 10.15
C LYS A 707 -0.67 18.57 9.58
N GLU A 708 -1.35 19.03 8.53
CA GLU A 708 -2.33 18.20 7.80
C GLU A 708 -1.67 17.27 6.79
N ARG A 709 -0.77 17.84 5.97
CA ARG A 709 -0.21 17.19 4.80
C ARG A 709 1.13 17.82 4.40
N LEU A 710 1.89 17.07 3.62
CA LEU A 710 3.05 17.56 2.88
C LEU A 710 2.62 18.01 1.48
N ASP A 711 3.00 19.22 1.05
CA ASP A 711 2.95 19.57 -0.38
C ASP A 711 4.34 19.39 -1.01
N VAL A 712 4.42 18.67 -2.12
CA VAL A 712 5.64 18.43 -2.88
C VAL A 712 5.52 19.14 -4.22
N LEU A 713 6.37 20.14 -4.44
CA LEU A 713 6.50 20.87 -5.70
C LEU A 713 7.68 20.31 -6.48
N ASP A 714 7.41 19.69 -7.63
CA ASP A 714 8.43 19.12 -8.51
C ASP A 714 8.46 19.82 -9.86
N LEU A 715 9.61 20.39 -10.21
CA LEU A 715 9.84 21.03 -11.50
C LEU A 715 10.37 19.97 -12.49
N VAL A 716 9.58 19.68 -13.52
CA VAL A 716 9.80 18.60 -14.48
C VAL A 716 10.30 19.15 -15.81
N GLY A 717 11.50 18.72 -16.21
CA GLY A 717 12.18 19.14 -17.43
C GLY A 717 11.98 18.20 -18.63
N ASN A 718 12.32 18.71 -19.82
CA ASN A 718 12.28 18.00 -21.11
C ASN A 718 13.45 17.02 -21.32
N HIS A 719 13.67 16.12 -20.37
CA HIS A 719 14.73 15.12 -20.47
C HIS A 719 14.26 13.73 -20.04
N ARG A 720 14.83 12.66 -20.63
CA ARG A 720 14.42 11.27 -20.37
C ARG A 720 14.61 10.84 -18.91
N SER A 721 15.52 11.47 -18.18
CA SER A 721 15.71 11.21 -16.74
C SER A 721 14.45 11.48 -15.91
N PHE A 722 13.51 12.30 -16.38
CA PHE A 722 12.25 12.53 -15.68
C PHE A 722 11.23 11.40 -15.84
N LEU A 723 11.43 10.46 -16.78
CA LEU A 723 10.59 9.25 -16.93
C LEU A 723 10.73 8.31 -15.73
N LEU A 724 11.85 8.38 -15.00
CA LEU A 724 12.04 7.63 -13.76
C LEU A 724 10.95 7.97 -12.72
N LYS A 725 10.69 9.27 -12.51
CA LYS A 725 9.65 9.71 -11.56
C LYS A 725 8.28 9.20 -11.97
N ALA A 726 8.01 9.08 -13.27
CA ALA A 726 6.74 8.54 -13.76
C ALA A 726 6.51 7.10 -13.31
N HIS A 727 7.54 6.24 -13.34
CA HIS A 727 7.45 4.88 -12.81
C HIS A 727 7.19 4.85 -11.31
N LEU A 728 7.92 5.66 -10.54
CA LEU A 728 7.77 5.70 -9.08
C LEU A 728 6.37 6.17 -8.67
N LEU A 729 5.88 7.24 -9.29
CA LEU A 729 4.56 7.81 -9.02
C LEU A 729 3.44 6.87 -9.46
N ALA A 730 3.58 6.20 -10.62
CA ALA A 730 2.66 5.14 -11.04
C ALA A 730 2.66 3.96 -10.05
N GLY A 731 3.84 3.57 -9.55
CA GLY A 731 4.02 2.57 -8.50
C GLY A 731 3.33 2.93 -7.19
N MET A 732 3.43 4.19 -6.75
CA MET A 732 2.71 4.69 -5.57
C MET A 732 1.19 4.62 -5.75
N ALA A 733 0.72 4.80 -6.99
CA ALA A 733 -0.66 4.56 -7.39
C ALA A 733 -0.94 3.08 -7.69
N GLY A 734 -0.18 2.13 -7.14
CA GLY A 734 -0.46 0.70 -7.25
C GLY A 734 -0.40 0.11 -8.67
N ALA A 735 0.08 0.87 -9.66
CA ALA A 735 0.34 0.36 -11.01
C ALA A 735 1.75 -0.23 -11.10
N GLN A 736 1.94 -1.25 -11.95
CA GLN A 736 3.25 -1.81 -12.25
C GLN A 736 3.50 -1.67 -13.76
N PRO A 737 3.81 -0.45 -14.24
CA PRO A 737 4.06 -0.23 -15.66
C PRO A 737 5.30 -1.00 -16.12
N ALA A 738 5.17 -1.75 -17.21
CA ALA A 738 6.28 -2.50 -17.80
C ALA A 738 7.14 -1.62 -18.73
N THR A 739 6.64 -0.45 -19.13
CA THR A 739 7.31 0.47 -20.07
C THR A 739 7.18 1.93 -19.63
N ASN A 740 8.10 2.79 -20.11
CA ASN A 740 8.03 4.25 -19.88
C ASN A 740 6.71 4.84 -20.40
N ARG A 741 6.20 4.33 -21.52
CA ARG A 741 4.94 4.77 -22.09
C ARG A 741 3.76 4.47 -21.17
N GLU A 742 3.69 3.24 -20.65
CA GLU A 742 2.66 2.85 -19.68
C GLU A 742 2.73 3.71 -18.41
N ALA A 743 3.93 3.98 -17.90
CA ALA A 743 4.11 4.84 -16.73
C ALA A 743 3.57 6.26 -16.98
N VAL A 744 3.85 6.84 -18.15
CA VAL A 744 3.36 8.17 -18.54
C VAL A 744 1.84 8.17 -18.76
N GLU A 745 1.26 7.11 -19.34
CA GLU A 745 -0.19 7.03 -19.48
C GLU A 745 -0.90 6.89 -18.12
N VAL A 746 -0.31 6.15 -17.17
CA VAL A 746 -0.82 6.09 -15.79
C VAL A 746 -0.77 7.48 -15.15
N LEU A 747 0.34 8.22 -15.30
CA LEU A 747 0.45 9.61 -14.84
C LEU A 747 -0.63 10.53 -15.43
N GLY A 748 -0.99 10.33 -16.70
CA GLY A 748 -2.00 11.11 -17.41
C GLY A 748 -3.44 10.70 -17.14
N SER A 749 -3.67 9.65 -16.35
CA SER A 749 -4.98 9.09 -16.01
C SER A 749 -5.39 9.39 -14.56
N GLU A 750 -6.67 9.22 -14.23
CA GLU A 750 -7.12 9.34 -12.83
C GLU A 750 -6.51 8.22 -11.97
N MET A 751 -5.62 8.58 -11.04
CA MET A 751 -5.03 7.66 -10.06
C MET A 751 -6.03 7.35 -8.95
N THR A 752 -6.59 6.15 -8.93
CA THR A 752 -7.70 5.74 -8.04
C THR A 752 -7.27 4.99 -6.78
N THR A 753 -5.97 4.80 -6.61
CA THR A 753 -5.35 3.80 -5.72
C THR A 753 -4.41 4.42 -4.68
N LEU A 754 -4.32 5.75 -4.63
CA LEU A 754 -3.52 6.46 -3.63
C LEU A 754 -4.18 6.41 -2.23
N PRO A 755 -3.38 6.55 -1.15
CA PRO A 755 -3.91 6.72 0.20
C PRO A 755 -4.87 7.89 0.36
N GLU A 756 -5.78 7.79 1.32
CA GLU A 756 -6.68 8.88 1.66
C GLU A 756 -5.88 10.15 2.02
N GLY A 757 -6.31 11.29 1.47
CA GLY A 757 -5.60 12.56 1.62
C GLY A 757 -4.39 12.74 0.69
N CYS A 758 -3.96 11.71 -0.04
CA CYS A 758 -2.89 11.83 -1.03
C CYS A 758 -3.43 12.19 -2.42
N SER A 759 -2.67 12.99 -3.17
CA SER A 759 -2.96 13.23 -4.58
C SER A 759 -1.68 13.47 -5.38
N ILE A 760 -1.63 12.96 -6.60
CA ILE A 760 -0.58 13.29 -7.58
C ILE A 760 -1.24 14.12 -8.66
N ILE A 761 -0.78 15.36 -8.81
CA ILE A 761 -1.28 16.35 -9.77
C ILE A 761 -0.15 16.58 -10.76
N VAL A 762 -0.37 16.20 -12.02
CA VAL A 762 0.60 16.38 -13.09
C VAL A 762 -0.01 17.35 -14.10
N ASP A 763 0.71 18.42 -14.43
CA ASP A 763 0.26 19.35 -15.46
C ASP A 763 0.16 18.63 -16.82
N THR A 764 -0.88 18.96 -17.60
CA THR A 764 -1.08 18.38 -18.93
C THR A 764 0.12 18.62 -19.85
N GLU A 765 0.77 19.78 -19.74
CA GLU A 765 2.00 20.07 -20.47
C GLU A 765 3.15 19.11 -20.12
N VAL A 766 3.23 18.65 -18.87
CA VAL A 766 4.23 17.66 -18.44
C VAL A 766 3.90 16.30 -19.05
N VAL A 767 2.65 15.86 -19.01
CA VAL A 767 2.23 14.57 -19.60
C VAL A 767 2.52 14.56 -21.11
N ASP A 768 2.15 15.62 -21.83
CA ASP A 768 2.35 15.70 -23.27
C ASP A 768 3.84 15.76 -23.64
N MET A 769 4.64 16.52 -22.88
CA MET A 769 6.10 16.53 -23.02
C MET A 769 6.67 15.12 -22.82
N LEU A 770 6.34 14.42 -21.74
CA LEU A 770 6.85 13.08 -21.47
C LEU A 770 6.39 12.07 -22.53
N ARG A 771 5.17 12.20 -23.08
CA ARG A 771 4.70 11.37 -24.20
C ARG A 771 5.60 11.48 -25.42
N THR A 772 6.04 12.69 -25.78
CA THR A 772 6.96 12.88 -26.92
C THR A 772 8.28 12.14 -26.75
N LEU A 773 8.72 11.93 -25.50
CA LEU A 773 9.94 11.19 -25.18
C LEU A 773 9.78 9.64 -25.28
N THR A 774 8.56 9.12 -25.45
CA THR A 774 8.24 7.66 -25.42
C THR A 774 7.83 7.05 -26.78
N ALA A 775 7.81 7.82 -27.87
CA ALA A 775 7.14 7.44 -29.12
C ALA A 775 7.86 6.44 -30.06
N ARG A 776 8.81 5.59 -29.60
CA ARG A 776 9.72 4.81 -30.48
C ARG A 776 9.81 3.28 -30.30
N ASP A 777 8.83 2.58 -29.70
CA ASP A 777 9.02 1.15 -29.38
C ASP A 777 8.45 0.14 -30.42
N ARG A 778 9.24 -0.87 -30.85
CA ARG A 778 8.80 -2.11 -31.55
C ARG A 778 9.03 -3.38 -30.67
N PRO A 779 8.41 -4.54 -30.98
CA PRO A 779 8.45 -5.73 -30.12
C PRO A 779 9.77 -6.50 -30.02
N GLN A 780 10.66 -6.40 -31.03
CA GLN A 780 12.04 -6.93 -30.95
C GLN A 780 12.94 -6.05 -30.06
N ASP A 781 12.49 -4.83 -29.77
CA ASP A 781 13.17 -3.88 -28.89
C ASP A 781 12.87 -4.16 -27.42
N ARG A 782 12.36 -5.33 -27.01
CA ARG A 782 12.01 -5.54 -25.59
C ARG A 782 13.23 -5.56 -24.68
N LEU A 783 14.27 -6.35 -24.99
CA LEU A 783 15.51 -6.31 -24.19
C LEU A 783 16.17 -4.95 -24.30
N GLN A 784 16.27 -4.37 -25.51
CA GLN A 784 16.85 -3.03 -25.70
C GLN A 784 16.06 -1.95 -24.97
N ALA A 785 14.73 -1.95 -25.02
CA ALA A 785 13.86 -1.00 -24.33
C ALA A 785 13.91 -1.21 -22.82
N THR A 786 14.03 -2.45 -22.33
CA THR A 786 14.28 -2.71 -20.92
C THR A 786 15.66 -2.22 -20.49
N LEU A 787 16.70 -2.39 -21.32
CA LEU A 787 18.04 -1.84 -21.08
C LEU A 787 18.05 -0.30 -21.13
N ASP A 788 17.33 0.31 -22.08
CA ASP A 788 17.20 1.76 -22.22
C ASP A 788 16.36 2.36 -21.09
N ALA A 789 15.31 1.65 -20.66
CA ALA A 789 14.54 2.01 -19.48
C ALA A 789 15.43 1.89 -18.24
N TRP A 790 16.14 0.77 -18.08
CA TRP A 790 17.10 0.58 -17.00
C TRP A 790 18.13 1.71 -16.97
N ARG A 791 18.70 2.09 -18.11
CA ARG A 791 19.63 3.21 -18.21
C ARG A 791 18.99 4.56 -17.93
N SER A 792 17.71 4.71 -18.19
CA SER A 792 17.00 5.92 -17.78
C SER A 792 16.87 6.01 -16.25
N LEU A 793 16.92 4.85 -15.55
CA LEU A 793 16.76 4.72 -14.10
C LEU A 793 18.11 4.67 -13.34
N HIS A 794 19.13 4.04 -13.93
CA HIS A 794 20.44 3.74 -13.33
C HIS A 794 21.59 4.20 -14.25
N GLY A 795 21.32 5.19 -15.11
CA GLY A 795 22.20 5.79 -16.13
C GLY A 795 23.02 4.82 -16.99
N ASP A 796 24.24 5.17 -17.40
CA ASP A 796 25.08 4.33 -18.30
C ASP A 796 25.46 2.95 -17.72
N ARG A 797 25.08 2.63 -16.48
CA ARG A 797 25.32 1.32 -15.86
C ARG A 797 24.37 0.31 -16.49
N ARG A 798 24.95 -0.72 -17.11
CA ARG A 798 24.20 -1.88 -17.59
C ARG A 798 23.66 -2.68 -16.39
N PRO A 799 22.41 -3.17 -16.42
CA PRO A 799 21.93 -4.10 -15.41
C PRO A 799 22.74 -5.40 -15.49
N THR A 800 22.81 -6.10 -14.36
CA THR A 800 23.16 -7.51 -14.34
C THR A 800 21.99 -8.38 -14.82
N ALA A 801 22.28 -9.64 -15.18
CA ALA A 801 21.25 -10.63 -15.49
C ALA A 801 20.21 -10.80 -14.36
N LEU A 802 20.66 -10.76 -13.10
CA LEU A 802 19.80 -10.86 -11.93
C LEU A 802 18.94 -9.62 -11.75
N GLU A 803 19.56 -8.43 -11.79
CA GLU A 803 18.87 -7.15 -11.68
C GLU A 803 17.75 -6.99 -12.71
N LEU A 804 18.01 -7.33 -13.97
CA LEU A 804 17.00 -7.27 -15.02
C LEU A 804 15.84 -8.24 -14.76
N THR A 805 16.14 -9.43 -14.24
CA THR A 805 15.13 -10.45 -13.91
C THR A 805 14.22 -9.97 -12.78
N LEU A 806 14.79 -9.36 -11.74
CA LEU A 806 14.02 -8.83 -10.61
C LEU A 806 13.22 -7.57 -10.98
N ALA A 807 13.78 -6.70 -11.82
CA ALA A 807 13.12 -5.49 -12.29
C ALA A 807 11.89 -5.77 -13.15
N THR A 808 11.96 -6.79 -14.02
CA THR A 808 10.90 -7.09 -14.98
C THR A 808 9.92 -8.17 -14.51
N GLY A 809 10.32 -9.02 -13.56
CA GLY A 809 9.53 -10.18 -13.13
C GLY A 809 9.33 -11.23 -14.24
N THR A 810 9.99 -11.10 -15.39
CA THR A 810 9.85 -11.99 -16.54
C THR A 810 11.19 -12.60 -16.92
N ALA A 811 11.22 -13.93 -17.04
CA ALA A 811 12.37 -14.62 -17.61
C ALA A 811 12.48 -14.28 -19.11
N HIS A 812 13.51 -13.52 -19.49
CA HIS A 812 13.85 -13.31 -20.89
C HIS A 812 14.31 -14.63 -21.53
N ASP A 813 14.02 -14.84 -22.82
CA ASP A 813 14.49 -16.02 -23.56
C ASP A 813 15.97 -15.85 -23.97
N LEU A 814 16.86 -15.86 -22.96
CA LEU A 814 18.30 -15.67 -23.11
C LEU A 814 18.96 -16.79 -23.93
N LYS A 815 18.36 -17.98 -23.92
CA LYS A 815 18.93 -19.15 -24.60
C LYS A 815 18.91 -19.00 -26.11
N SER A 816 17.86 -18.38 -26.66
CA SER A 816 17.76 -18.11 -28.09
C SER A 816 18.75 -17.06 -28.59
N MET A 817 19.33 -16.26 -27.69
CA MET A 817 20.26 -15.16 -27.97
C MET A 817 21.73 -15.49 -27.63
N GLY A 818 22.07 -16.75 -27.35
CA GLY A 818 23.43 -17.15 -27.00
C GLY A 818 23.82 -16.90 -25.53
N GLY A 819 22.84 -16.87 -24.63
CA GLY A 819 23.04 -16.56 -23.21
C GLY A 819 22.98 -15.06 -22.94
N TRP A 820 23.15 -14.67 -21.68
CA TRP A 820 23.07 -13.27 -21.24
C TRP A 820 24.07 -12.37 -21.98
N PHE A 821 25.37 -12.69 -21.88
CA PHE A 821 26.41 -11.92 -22.54
C PHE A 821 26.38 -12.04 -24.07
N GLY A 822 25.87 -13.17 -24.61
CA GLY A 822 25.64 -13.30 -26.06
C GLY A 822 24.56 -12.35 -26.59
N GLY A 823 23.47 -12.20 -25.83
CA GLY A 823 22.41 -11.23 -26.11
C GLY A 823 22.93 -9.80 -26.06
N LEU A 824 23.68 -9.45 -25.01
CA LEU A 824 24.34 -8.13 -24.89
C LEU A 824 25.32 -7.86 -26.02
N GLY A 825 26.11 -8.86 -26.43
CA GLY A 825 27.02 -8.75 -27.56
C GLY A 825 26.30 -8.47 -28.88
N THR A 826 25.14 -9.09 -29.10
CA THR A 826 24.30 -8.84 -30.28
C THR A 826 23.73 -7.41 -30.31
N LEU A 827 23.48 -6.83 -29.14
CA LEU A 827 23.00 -5.46 -28.97
C LEU A 827 24.14 -4.42 -28.95
N GLY A 828 25.40 -4.85 -28.94
CA GLY A 828 26.56 -3.94 -28.86
C GLY A 828 26.78 -3.35 -27.46
N GLU A 829 26.35 -4.06 -26.41
CA GLU A 829 26.29 -3.56 -25.02
C GLU A 829 27.41 -4.08 -24.11
N LEU A 830 28.42 -4.72 -24.69
CA LEU A 830 29.60 -5.20 -23.99
C LEU A 830 30.71 -4.15 -24.07
N SER A 831 31.47 -3.99 -22.99
CA SER A 831 32.75 -3.28 -23.06
C SER A 831 33.75 -4.02 -23.95
N ASP A 832 34.80 -3.34 -24.39
CA ASP A 832 35.87 -3.96 -25.19
C ASP A 832 36.50 -5.17 -24.46
N GLU A 833 36.66 -5.07 -23.14
CA GLU A 833 37.19 -6.15 -22.31
C GLU A 833 36.20 -7.31 -22.18
N GLU A 834 34.90 -7.03 -21.97
CA GLU A 834 33.86 -8.07 -21.87
C GLU A 834 33.67 -8.79 -23.21
N ALA A 835 33.72 -8.06 -24.32
CA ALA A 835 33.68 -8.63 -25.66
C ALA A 835 34.90 -9.54 -25.91
N ALA A 836 36.09 -9.11 -25.47
CA ALA A 836 37.30 -9.94 -25.54
C ALA A 836 37.20 -11.20 -24.68
N VAL A 837 36.64 -11.10 -23.47
CA VAL A 837 36.38 -12.25 -22.60
C VAL A 837 35.36 -13.20 -23.23
N LEU A 838 34.21 -12.69 -23.70
CA LEU A 838 33.16 -13.50 -24.33
C LEU A 838 33.70 -14.23 -25.57
N ALA A 839 34.55 -13.59 -26.37
CA ALA A 839 35.18 -14.21 -27.52
C ALA A 839 36.21 -15.29 -27.12
N ALA A 840 36.94 -15.10 -26.01
CA ALA A 840 37.94 -16.04 -25.54
C ALA A 840 37.33 -17.28 -24.84
N VAL A 841 36.25 -17.09 -24.08
CA VAL A 841 35.67 -18.14 -23.21
C VAL A 841 34.15 -18.31 -23.31
N PRO A 842 33.54 -18.38 -24.52
CA PRO A 842 32.09 -18.49 -24.66
C PRO A 842 31.53 -19.77 -24.02
N ASP A 843 32.28 -20.88 -24.13
CA ASP A 843 31.87 -22.18 -23.58
C ASP A 843 31.85 -22.18 -22.03
N LEU A 844 32.75 -21.42 -21.38
CA LEU A 844 32.79 -21.32 -19.92
C LEU A 844 31.58 -20.56 -19.39
N LEU A 845 31.27 -19.41 -20.01
CA LEU A 845 30.11 -18.60 -19.63
C LEU A 845 28.81 -19.39 -19.85
N ALA A 846 28.70 -20.10 -20.98
CA ALA A 846 27.57 -20.99 -21.24
C ALA A 846 27.50 -22.16 -20.24
N TYR A 847 28.63 -22.73 -19.83
CA TYR A 847 28.69 -23.78 -18.81
C TYR A 847 28.15 -23.29 -17.45
N VAL A 848 28.52 -22.08 -17.04
CA VAL A 848 28.01 -21.47 -15.79
C VAL A 848 26.53 -21.13 -15.92
N GLU A 849 26.10 -20.50 -17.01
CA GLU A 849 24.72 -20.03 -17.18
C GLU A 849 23.72 -21.17 -17.42
N HIS A 850 24.08 -22.16 -18.23
CA HIS A 850 23.16 -23.22 -18.67
C HIS A 850 23.44 -24.58 -18.02
N GLY A 851 24.40 -24.63 -17.09
CA GLY A 851 24.71 -25.81 -16.30
C GLY A 851 23.50 -26.40 -15.57
N SER A 852 23.48 -27.72 -15.44
CA SER A 852 22.51 -28.43 -14.62
C SER A 852 22.93 -28.36 -13.15
N TYR A 853 22.10 -27.71 -12.34
CA TYR A 853 22.30 -27.52 -10.90
C TYR A 853 21.22 -28.28 -10.14
N THR A 854 21.43 -29.57 -9.92
CA THR A 854 20.54 -30.40 -9.09
C THR A 854 20.78 -30.22 -7.59
N LYS A 855 21.95 -29.69 -7.21
CA LYS A 855 22.33 -29.31 -5.84
C LYS A 855 23.16 -28.02 -5.88
N CYS A 856 23.19 -27.25 -4.80
CA CYS A 856 23.85 -25.94 -4.73
C CYS A 856 25.38 -25.98 -4.79
N PHE A 857 26.01 -27.12 -4.49
CA PHE A 857 27.45 -27.21 -4.18
C PHE A 857 28.39 -26.63 -5.24
N LYS A 858 28.05 -26.76 -6.53
CA LYS A 858 28.87 -26.16 -7.62
C LYS A 858 28.76 -24.64 -7.63
N LEU A 859 27.55 -24.09 -7.52
CA LEU A 859 27.31 -22.65 -7.48
C LEU A 859 27.99 -22.03 -6.25
N ILE A 860 27.88 -22.67 -5.09
CA ILE A 860 28.56 -22.21 -3.87
C ILE A 860 30.07 -22.25 -4.01
N THR A 861 30.64 -23.28 -4.65
CA THR A 861 32.08 -23.35 -4.89
C THR A 861 32.53 -22.19 -5.79
N LEU A 862 31.80 -21.92 -6.88
CA LEU A 862 32.11 -20.79 -7.76
C LEU A 862 31.98 -19.44 -7.02
N ARG A 863 30.92 -19.27 -6.22
CA ARG A 863 30.68 -18.07 -5.42
C ARG A 863 31.79 -17.81 -4.41
N VAL A 864 32.25 -18.84 -3.70
CA VAL A 864 33.34 -18.70 -2.72
C VAL A 864 34.65 -18.34 -3.43
N LEU A 865 34.94 -18.93 -4.59
CA LEU A 865 36.13 -18.58 -5.37
C LEU A 865 36.08 -17.13 -5.87
N THR A 866 34.92 -16.63 -6.32
CA THR A 866 34.76 -15.23 -6.75
C THR A 866 34.84 -14.25 -5.58
N ASP A 867 34.16 -14.54 -4.47
CA ASP A 867 34.11 -13.65 -3.30
C ASP A 867 35.48 -13.46 -2.62
N ASN A 868 36.39 -14.43 -2.80
CA ASN A 868 37.76 -14.40 -2.27
C ASN A 868 38.82 -14.05 -3.34
N ASP A 869 38.41 -13.57 -4.51
CA ASP A 869 39.29 -13.26 -5.65
C ASP A 869 40.28 -14.40 -6.00
N SER A 870 39.83 -15.64 -5.80
CA SER A 870 40.65 -16.85 -5.85
C SER A 870 40.36 -17.71 -7.08
N LEU A 871 39.63 -17.18 -8.07
CA LEU A 871 39.39 -17.88 -9.34
C LEU A 871 40.69 -18.19 -10.10
N ARG A 872 41.64 -17.25 -10.10
CA ARG A 872 42.93 -17.35 -10.79
C ARG A 872 43.96 -18.15 -9.99
N ASP A 873 44.25 -17.71 -8.77
CA ASP A 873 45.36 -18.24 -7.96
C ASP A 873 44.95 -19.49 -7.16
N GLY A 874 43.66 -19.79 -7.14
CA GLY A 874 43.07 -20.94 -6.50
C GLY A 874 42.98 -20.82 -4.98
N MET A 875 42.10 -21.63 -4.41
CA MET A 875 41.87 -21.71 -2.97
C MET A 875 42.22 -23.10 -2.45
N ASP A 876 42.83 -23.18 -1.27
CA ASP A 876 43.09 -24.45 -0.58
C ASP A 876 41.77 -25.16 -0.26
N LEU A 877 41.74 -26.49 -0.39
CA LEU A 877 40.55 -27.30 -0.15
C LEU A 877 39.97 -27.07 1.25
N ALA A 878 40.80 -26.95 2.28
CA ALA A 878 40.33 -26.78 3.65
C ALA A 878 39.61 -25.44 3.81
N ASP A 879 40.21 -24.37 3.29
CA ASP A 879 39.66 -23.01 3.36
C ASP A 879 38.40 -22.89 2.49
N LEU A 880 38.43 -23.42 1.26
CA LEU A 880 37.29 -23.45 0.36
C LEU A 880 36.12 -24.23 0.95
N ALA A 881 36.38 -25.41 1.52
CA ALA A 881 35.35 -26.22 2.15
C ALA A 881 34.77 -25.49 3.37
N LEU A 882 35.61 -24.87 4.21
CA LEU A 882 35.15 -24.10 5.36
C LEU A 882 34.29 -22.89 4.96
N ALA A 883 34.74 -22.09 3.99
CA ALA A 883 33.99 -20.95 3.47
C ALA A 883 32.69 -21.38 2.79
N SER A 884 32.70 -22.52 2.07
CA SER A 884 31.48 -23.09 1.47
C SER A 884 30.49 -23.61 2.50
N ARG A 885 30.98 -24.18 3.61
CA ARG A 885 30.13 -24.56 4.76
C ARG A 885 29.39 -23.35 5.28
N TRP A 886 30.12 -22.27 5.50
CA TRP A 886 29.52 -21.03 5.97
C TRP A 886 28.50 -20.48 4.95
N ALA A 887 28.85 -20.40 3.66
CA ALA A 887 27.91 -19.93 2.64
C ALA A 887 26.59 -20.73 2.60
N ILE A 888 26.64 -22.04 2.87
CA ILE A 888 25.44 -22.89 2.96
C ILE A 888 24.67 -22.69 4.27
N ASP A 889 25.38 -22.57 5.40
CA ASP A 889 24.75 -22.44 6.71
C ASP A 889 23.98 -21.10 6.86
N ARG A 890 24.31 -20.08 6.04
CA ARG A 890 23.59 -18.79 5.97
C ARG A 890 22.14 -18.88 5.50
N ASP A 891 21.85 -19.86 4.65
CA ASP A 891 20.56 -19.97 3.97
C ASP A 891 19.95 -21.35 4.20
N ALA A 892 18.83 -21.38 4.91
CA ALA A 892 18.13 -22.61 5.26
C ALA A 892 17.71 -23.44 4.03
N ARG A 893 17.48 -22.82 2.86
CA ARG A 893 17.17 -23.54 1.61
C ARG A 893 18.35 -24.32 1.09
N LEU A 894 19.57 -23.80 1.25
CA LEU A 894 20.79 -24.48 0.81
C LEU A 894 21.12 -25.69 1.69
N ARG A 895 20.79 -25.60 3.00
CA ARG A 895 20.98 -26.71 3.95
C ARG A 895 20.20 -27.98 3.57
N GLN A 896 19.16 -27.86 2.75
CA GLN A 896 18.42 -29.02 2.22
C GLN A 896 19.26 -29.94 1.35
N ASP A 897 20.25 -29.41 0.62
CA ASP A 897 21.10 -30.27 -0.21
C ASP A 897 22.05 -31.15 0.62
N LEU A 898 22.23 -30.81 1.92
CA LEU A 898 23.02 -31.56 2.89
C LEU A 898 22.33 -32.84 3.38
N THR A 899 21.02 -32.91 3.24
CA THR A 899 20.21 -34.02 3.76
C THR A 899 20.34 -35.25 2.88
N ASP A 900 20.51 -35.00 1.59
CA ASP A 900 20.78 -36.00 0.56
C ASP A 900 22.29 -36.28 0.38
N ALA A 901 23.13 -35.72 1.23
CA ALA A 901 24.57 -35.95 1.21
C ALA A 901 24.92 -37.12 2.15
N ALA A 902 25.91 -37.91 1.76
CA ALA A 902 26.36 -39.08 2.50
C ALA A 902 27.19 -38.70 3.74
N PHE A 903 26.60 -37.93 4.66
CA PHE A 903 27.19 -37.60 5.96
C PHE A 903 26.68 -38.56 7.03
N ALA A 904 27.51 -38.93 8.00
CA ALA A 904 27.10 -39.81 9.09
C ALA A 904 26.01 -39.17 9.98
N THR A 905 26.10 -37.85 10.19
CA THR A 905 25.05 -37.04 10.80
C THR A 905 24.64 -35.94 9.81
N PRO A 906 23.52 -36.13 9.07
CA PRO A 906 23.01 -35.11 8.15
C PRO A 906 22.84 -33.77 8.90
N LEU A 907 23.25 -32.66 8.28
CA LEU A 907 23.27 -31.28 8.83
C LEU A 907 24.38 -30.96 9.84
N ARG A 908 25.13 -31.95 10.36
CA ARG A 908 26.29 -31.70 11.25
C ARG A 908 27.52 -32.54 10.87
N PRO A 909 28.09 -32.35 9.66
CA PRO A 909 29.29 -33.06 9.26
C PRO A 909 30.51 -32.59 10.06
N THR A 910 31.39 -33.54 10.40
CA THR A 910 32.73 -33.22 10.92
C THR A 910 33.55 -32.52 9.84
N THR A 911 34.60 -31.78 10.23
CA THR A 911 35.50 -31.10 9.28
C THR A 911 36.11 -32.06 8.27
N ALA A 912 36.47 -33.27 8.70
CA ALA A 912 37.04 -34.30 7.84
C ALA A 912 36.03 -34.85 6.82
N GLU A 913 34.80 -35.16 7.24
CA GLU A 913 33.73 -35.60 6.34
C GLU A 913 33.38 -34.51 5.32
N TRP A 914 33.37 -33.24 5.77
CA TRP A 914 33.07 -32.09 4.93
C TRP A 914 34.10 -31.89 3.82
N GLN A 915 35.39 -31.87 4.17
CA GLN A 915 36.48 -31.75 3.19
C GLN A 915 36.49 -32.93 2.20
N ALA A 916 36.29 -34.16 2.69
CA ALA A 916 36.22 -35.34 1.84
C ALA A 916 35.05 -35.28 0.84
N TYR A 917 33.89 -34.79 1.28
CA TYR A 917 32.73 -34.59 0.42
C TYR A 917 32.98 -33.52 -0.64
N TRP A 918 33.61 -32.40 -0.27
CA TRP A 918 33.92 -31.31 -1.18
C TRP A 918 34.90 -31.72 -2.29
N ARG A 919 35.93 -32.50 -1.92
CA ARG A 919 36.87 -33.10 -2.89
C ARG A 919 36.15 -34.04 -3.87
N LYS A 920 35.29 -34.93 -3.38
CA LYS A 920 34.61 -35.95 -4.19
C LYS A 920 33.49 -35.40 -5.08
N ASN A 921 32.84 -34.30 -4.70
CA ASN A 921 31.64 -33.81 -5.38
C ASN A 921 31.89 -32.52 -6.16
N PRO A 922 31.72 -31.30 -5.62
CA PRO A 922 31.78 -30.10 -6.45
C PRO A 922 33.11 -29.97 -7.18
N ILE A 923 34.24 -30.30 -6.54
CA ILE A 923 35.56 -30.23 -7.16
C ILE A 923 35.71 -31.25 -8.29
N ALA A 924 35.47 -32.54 -8.04
CA ALA A 924 35.56 -33.56 -9.08
C ALA A 924 34.61 -33.31 -10.27
N ALA A 925 33.47 -32.65 -10.02
CA ALA A 925 32.54 -32.29 -11.08
C ALA A 925 32.96 -31.04 -11.86
N LEU A 926 33.66 -30.09 -11.24
CA LEU A 926 34.22 -28.90 -11.90
C LEU A 926 35.49 -29.23 -12.70
N THR A 927 36.27 -30.22 -12.26
CA THR A 927 37.52 -30.66 -12.93
C THR A 927 37.30 -31.76 -13.97
N ARG A 928 36.06 -32.22 -14.18
CA ARG A 928 35.72 -33.14 -15.26
C ARG A 928 35.63 -32.38 -16.58
N THR A 929 36.25 -32.93 -17.63
CA THR A 929 36.15 -32.39 -18.99
C THR A 929 34.70 -32.43 -19.48
N PRO A 930 34.09 -31.28 -19.82
CA PRO A 930 32.75 -31.22 -20.38
C PRO A 930 32.67 -31.91 -21.76
N GLN A 931 31.47 -32.38 -22.12
CA GLN A 931 31.26 -33.03 -23.41
C GLN A 931 31.50 -32.03 -24.55
N GLY A 932 32.46 -32.34 -25.43
CA GLY A 932 32.84 -31.49 -26.55
C GLY A 932 34.08 -30.61 -26.33
N ARG A 933 34.77 -30.69 -25.18
CA ARG A 933 36.09 -30.07 -24.96
C ARG A 933 37.20 -31.10 -24.77
N GLU A 934 38.44 -30.67 -25.02
CA GLU A 934 39.66 -31.46 -24.80
C GLU A 934 40.17 -31.35 -23.35
N GLU A 935 39.97 -30.19 -22.71
CA GLU A 935 40.45 -29.90 -21.35
C GLU A 935 39.32 -29.44 -20.41
N PRO A 936 39.42 -29.69 -19.09
CA PRO A 936 38.48 -29.19 -18.11
C PRO A 936 38.62 -27.67 -17.89
N PHE A 937 37.55 -27.03 -17.43
CA PHE A 937 37.59 -25.60 -17.09
C PHE A 937 38.36 -25.32 -15.79
N PHE A 938 38.38 -26.27 -14.85
CA PHE A 938 39.06 -26.13 -13.56
C PHE A 938 40.12 -27.21 -13.39
N SER A 939 41.18 -26.87 -12.68
CA SER A 939 42.24 -27.79 -12.25
C SER A 939 42.17 -28.00 -10.75
N PHE A 940 42.66 -29.14 -10.27
CA PHE A 940 42.82 -29.43 -8.85
C PHE A 940 44.21 -30.04 -8.62
N ASN A 941 45.17 -29.21 -8.20
CA ASN A 941 46.57 -29.56 -7.99
C ASN A 941 47.00 -29.10 -6.59
N ASP A 942 47.79 -29.91 -5.87
CA ASP A 942 48.28 -29.58 -4.52
C ASP A 942 47.18 -29.11 -3.55
N GLU A 943 46.04 -29.81 -3.56
CA GLU A 943 44.86 -29.46 -2.76
C GLU A 943 44.24 -28.10 -3.07
N ARG A 944 44.64 -27.45 -4.17
CA ARG A 944 44.10 -26.17 -4.63
C ARG A 944 43.27 -26.33 -5.88
N VAL A 945 42.08 -25.71 -5.88
CA VAL A 945 41.24 -25.62 -7.08
C VAL A 945 41.37 -24.23 -7.69
N ALA A 946 41.62 -24.18 -8.99
CA ALA A 946 41.75 -22.94 -9.75
C ALA A 946 41.12 -23.08 -11.14
N LEU A 947 40.62 -21.98 -11.69
CA LEU A 947 40.20 -21.92 -13.09
C LEU A 947 41.44 -22.08 -13.98
N VAL A 948 41.37 -22.96 -14.97
CA VAL A 948 42.44 -23.09 -15.96
C VAL A 948 42.54 -21.77 -16.71
N PRO A 949 43.73 -21.15 -16.86
CA PRO A 949 43.85 -19.85 -17.51
C PRO A 949 43.31 -19.91 -18.94
N GLN A 950 42.31 -19.08 -19.23
CA GLN A 950 41.68 -19.01 -20.56
C GLN A 950 41.65 -17.59 -21.13
N VAL A 951 42.17 -16.60 -20.39
CA VAL A 951 42.25 -15.19 -20.79
C VAL A 951 43.61 -14.61 -20.42
N THR A 952 43.95 -13.45 -20.97
CA THR A 952 45.18 -12.71 -20.64
C THR A 952 45.06 -12.03 -19.27
N ASP A 953 46.21 -11.73 -18.65
CA ASP A 953 46.31 -11.25 -17.27
C ASP A 953 45.42 -10.04 -16.93
N HIS A 954 45.29 -9.09 -17.85
CA HIS A 954 44.47 -7.89 -17.65
C HIS A 954 42.96 -8.13 -17.69
N LEU A 955 42.50 -9.26 -18.26
CA LEU A 955 41.08 -9.59 -18.40
C LEU A 955 40.53 -10.41 -17.22
N TRP A 956 41.38 -10.84 -16.28
CA TRP A 956 40.92 -11.62 -15.12
C TRP A 956 39.90 -10.90 -14.25
N PRO A 957 40.06 -9.60 -13.90
CA PRO A 957 39.04 -8.89 -13.13
C PRO A 957 37.67 -8.90 -13.84
N THR A 958 37.66 -8.69 -15.16
CA THR A 958 36.46 -8.67 -15.99
C THR A 958 35.82 -10.06 -16.09
N LEU A 959 36.62 -11.12 -16.28
CA LEU A 959 36.12 -12.49 -16.23
C LEU A 959 35.53 -12.87 -14.87
N THR A 960 36.20 -12.51 -13.77
CA THR A 960 35.70 -12.72 -12.40
C THR A 960 34.36 -12.01 -12.19
N ALA A 961 34.22 -10.77 -12.66
CA ALA A 961 32.97 -10.02 -12.58
C ALA A 961 31.84 -10.70 -13.38
N MET A 962 32.11 -11.12 -14.63
CA MET A 962 31.13 -11.80 -15.48
C MET A 962 30.68 -13.15 -14.91
N ILE A 963 31.60 -13.93 -14.31
CA ILE A 963 31.26 -15.20 -13.64
C ILE A 963 30.44 -14.93 -12.38
N THR A 964 30.82 -13.95 -11.56
CA THR A 964 30.06 -13.54 -10.37
C THR A 964 28.62 -13.22 -10.76
N GLU A 965 28.44 -12.40 -11.79
CA GLU A 965 27.13 -12.00 -12.29
C GLU A 965 26.24 -13.20 -12.66
N LEU A 966 26.79 -14.18 -13.39
CA LEU A 966 26.06 -15.38 -13.77
C LEU A 966 25.78 -16.30 -12.57
N VAL A 967 26.74 -16.44 -11.66
CA VAL A 967 26.57 -17.25 -10.44
C VAL A 967 25.43 -16.69 -9.59
N ASP A 968 25.33 -15.37 -9.47
CA ASP A 968 24.31 -14.69 -8.66
C ASP A 968 22.93 -14.89 -9.27
N TYR A 969 22.81 -14.66 -10.57
CA TYR A 969 21.59 -14.97 -11.32
C TYR A 969 21.18 -16.44 -11.19
N ARG A 970 22.12 -17.37 -11.31
CA ARG A 970 21.83 -18.82 -11.24
C ARG A 970 21.52 -19.29 -9.84
N LEU A 971 22.16 -18.73 -8.82
CA LEU A 971 21.89 -19.05 -7.42
C LEU A 971 20.50 -18.53 -7.02
N HIS A 972 20.14 -17.31 -7.43
CA HIS A 972 18.79 -16.78 -7.21
C HIS A 972 17.73 -17.69 -7.83
N ARG A 973 17.85 -18.04 -9.13
CA ARG A 973 16.92 -18.96 -9.80
C ARG A 973 16.88 -20.35 -9.17
N TYR A 974 18.02 -20.82 -8.65
CA TYR A 974 18.09 -22.08 -7.91
C TYR A 974 17.27 -21.99 -6.62
N LEU A 975 17.43 -20.91 -5.85
CA LEU A 975 16.73 -20.66 -4.59
C LEU A 975 15.22 -20.44 -4.79
N GLU A 976 14.80 -19.75 -5.86
CA GLU A 976 13.36 -19.60 -6.19
C GLU A 976 12.66 -20.96 -6.40
N SER A 977 13.39 -21.95 -6.89
CA SER A 977 12.87 -23.31 -7.11
C SER A 977 12.86 -24.19 -5.85
N ARG A 978 13.48 -23.73 -4.75
CA ARG A 978 13.70 -24.50 -3.52
C ARG A 978 12.89 -23.92 -2.36
N SER A 979 12.06 -24.75 -1.74
CA SER A 979 11.40 -24.42 -0.48
C SER A 979 12.38 -24.60 0.69
N THR A 980 12.29 -23.81 1.77
CA THR A 980 13.08 -24.01 3.01
C THR A 980 12.71 -25.29 3.77
N ARG A 981 11.64 -25.99 3.38
CA ARG A 981 10.87 -26.86 4.27
C ARG A 981 11.15 -28.35 4.09
N ARG A 982 11.28 -29.06 5.22
CA ARG A 982 10.97 -30.49 5.30
C ARG A 982 9.55 -30.62 5.84
N PRO A 983 8.54 -30.98 5.03
CA PRO A 983 7.23 -31.28 5.57
C PRO A 983 7.37 -32.52 6.47
N GLY A 984 7.04 -32.39 7.75
CA GLY A 984 6.86 -33.54 8.63
C GLY A 984 5.72 -34.44 8.14
N GLU A 985 5.46 -35.54 8.86
CA GLU A 985 4.33 -36.40 8.51
C GLU A 985 3.01 -35.66 8.69
N GLN A 986 2.11 -35.82 7.73
CA GLN A 986 0.76 -35.27 7.80
C GLN A 986 -0.04 -35.95 8.91
N ARG A 987 -0.76 -35.17 9.71
CA ARG A 987 -1.62 -35.65 10.80
C ARG A 987 -3.06 -35.18 10.61
N LYS A 988 -4.01 -35.96 11.13
CA LYS A 988 -5.43 -35.60 11.22
C LYS A 988 -5.76 -35.27 12.69
N PRO A 989 -6.34 -34.11 12.98
CA PRO A 989 -6.77 -33.81 14.35
C PRO A 989 -7.99 -34.65 14.71
N LEU A 990 -7.99 -35.20 15.92
CA LEU A 990 -9.14 -35.87 16.53
C LEU A 990 -10.04 -34.85 17.24
N ASP A 991 -11.35 -35.00 17.14
CA ASP A 991 -12.31 -34.21 17.94
C ASP A 991 -12.29 -34.60 19.43
N LEU A 992 -13.17 -33.98 20.24
CA LEU A 992 -13.28 -34.27 21.68
C LEU A 992 -13.72 -35.71 21.99
N PHE A 993 -14.25 -36.44 21.00
CA PHE A 993 -14.68 -37.83 21.12
C PHE A 993 -13.67 -38.83 20.54
N GLY A 994 -12.50 -38.35 20.08
CA GLY A 994 -11.47 -39.19 19.47
C GLY A 994 -11.74 -39.53 17.99
N THR A 995 -12.69 -38.87 17.34
CA THR A 995 -13.03 -39.08 15.93
C THR A 995 -12.11 -38.25 15.03
N PRO A 996 -11.46 -38.82 14.01
CA PRO A 996 -10.66 -38.05 13.06
C PRO A 996 -11.51 -37.08 12.23
N LEU A 997 -11.14 -35.79 12.24
CA LEU A 997 -11.78 -34.76 11.43
C LEU A 997 -11.28 -34.83 9.97
N ASP A 998 -12.13 -34.45 9.00
CA ASP A 998 -11.72 -34.20 7.61
C ASP A 998 -10.95 -32.88 7.47
N ALA A 999 -9.79 -32.85 8.13
CA ALA A 999 -8.81 -31.78 8.13
C ALA A 999 -7.42 -32.41 8.30
N THR A 1000 -6.39 -31.72 7.83
CA THR A 1000 -5.00 -32.17 8.00
C THR A 1000 -4.11 -31.02 8.36
N PHE A 1001 -3.14 -31.27 9.23
CA PHE A 1001 -2.03 -30.37 9.47
C PHE A 1001 -0.70 -31.12 9.39
N THR A 1002 0.38 -30.37 9.21
CA THR A 1002 1.75 -30.86 9.24
C THR A 1002 2.55 -30.00 10.21
N LEU A 1003 3.45 -30.62 10.97
CA LEU A 1003 4.43 -29.90 11.78
C LEU A 1003 5.73 -29.79 10.98
N GLU A 1004 6.28 -28.59 10.89
CA GLU A 1004 7.60 -28.33 10.32
C GLU A 1004 8.64 -28.20 11.43
N ASP A 1005 9.87 -28.61 11.13
CA ASP A 1005 11.02 -28.47 12.00
C ASP A 1005 12.24 -27.92 11.26
N VAL A 1006 13.12 -27.26 12.02
CA VAL A 1006 14.47 -26.87 11.58
C VAL A 1006 15.45 -27.51 12.56
N ASP A 1007 16.34 -28.35 12.04
CA ASP A 1007 17.34 -29.10 12.82
C ASP A 1007 16.74 -29.89 14.00
N GLY A 1008 15.52 -30.44 13.84
CA GLY A 1008 14.83 -31.21 14.87
C GLY A 1008 14.11 -30.37 15.93
N VAL A 1009 14.07 -29.04 15.78
CA VAL A 1009 13.28 -28.15 16.64
C VAL A 1009 12.00 -27.78 15.89
N PRO A 1010 10.80 -27.94 16.49
CA PRO A 1010 9.55 -27.55 15.84
C PRO A 1010 9.50 -26.04 15.59
N THR A 1011 9.08 -25.63 14.39
CA THR A 1011 9.08 -24.21 13.98
C THR A 1011 7.76 -23.71 13.40
N ALA A 1012 6.93 -24.58 12.82
CA ALA A 1012 5.65 -24.15 12.28
C ALA A 1012 4.58 -25.25 12.23
N VAL A 1013 3.31 -24.84 12.25
CA VAL A 1013 2.14 -25.68 11.98
C VAL A 1013 1.51 -25.26 10.66
N TYR A 1014 1.31 -26.21 9.76
CA TYR A 1014 0.80 -25.98 8.42
C TYR A 1014 -0.58 -26.62 8.22
N PHE A 1015 -1.59 -25.84 7.82
CA PHE A 1015 -2.95 -26.30 7.51
C PHE A 1015 -3.27 -26.17 6.03
N ALA A 1016 -3.54 -27.28 5.35
CA ALA A 1016 -3.95 -27.28 3.95
C ALA A 1016 -5.49 -27.19 3.79
N SER A 1017 -5.99 -26.20 3.04
CA SER A 1017 -7.40 -26.17 2.62
C SER A 1017 -7.58 -26.79 1.23
N ALA A 1018 -8.57 -27.68 1.10
CA ALA A 1018 -9.00 -28.21 -0.19
C ALA A 1018 -10.33 -27.55 -0.57
N GLY A 1019 -10.30 -26.55 -1.45
CA GLY A 1019 -11.49 -25.84 -1.93
C GLY A 1019 -11.94 -26.35 -3.30
N GLY A 1020 -12.60 -27.51 -3.36
CA GLY A 1020 -13.24 -28.01 -4.59
C GLY A 1020 -14.72 -27.63 -4.68
N GLY A 1021 -15.17 -27.16 -5.85
CA GLY A 1021 -16.59 -27.24 -6.25
C GLY A 1021 -16.92 -28.63 -6.80
N ALA A 1022 -18.21 -28.95 -7.04
CA ALA A 1022 -18.66 -30.28 -7.45
C ALA A 1022 -18.03 -30.84 -8.76
N SER A 1023 -17.35 -30.01 -9.55
CA SER A 1023 -16.61 -30.38 -10.77
C SER A 1023 -15.08 -30.54 -10.58
N SER A 1024 -14.56 -30.30 -9.37
CA SER A 1024 -13.13 -30.45 -9.04
C SER A 1024 -12.76 -31.92 -8.83
N ARG A 1025 -11.64 -32.38 -9.41
CA ARG A 1025 -11.05 -33.72 -9.13
C ARG A 1025 -10.63 -33.93 -7.67
N VAL A 1026 -10.61 -32.88 -6.84
CA VAL A 1026 -10.23 -32.94 -5.42
C VAL A 1026 -11.42 -32.52 -4.56
N ALA A 1027 -11.82 -33.40 -3.65
CA ALA A 1027 -12.93 -33.19 -2.71
C ALA A 1027 -12.63 -32.05 -1.72
N ARG A 1028 -13.67 -31.32 -1.31
CA ARG A 1028 -13.57 -30.26 -0.30
C ARG A 1028 -13.39 -30.88 1.08
N ASN A 1029 -12.48 -30.32 1.89
CA ASN A 1029 -12.33 -30.75 3.28
C ASN A 1029 -13.45 -30.14 4.14
N THR A 1030 -14.40 -30.95 4.59
CA THR A 1030 -15.63 -30.46 5.24
C THR A 1030 -15.38 -29.92 6.65
N ASP A 1031 -14.35 -30.44 7.33
CA ASP A 1031 -14.07 -30.12 8.74
C ASP A 1031 -12.86 -29.20 8.92
N TYR A 1032 -12.39 -28.53 7.87
CA TYR A 1032 -11.19 -27.66 7.93
C TYR A 1032 -11.23 -26.66 9.09
N VAL A 1033 -12.36 -25.98 9.26
CA VAL A 1033 -12.55 -25.00 10.33
C VAL A 1033 -12.46 -25.66 11.71
N ALA A 1034 -13.16 -26.78 11.91
CA ALA A 1034 -13.16 -27.52 13.16
C ALA A 1034 -11.76 -28.06 13.49
N GLY A 1035 -11.02 -28.53 12.47
CA GLY A 1035 -9.65 -28.99 12.63
C GLY A 1035 -8.70 -27.88 13.07
N VAL A 1036 -8.84 -26.67 12.52
CA VAL A 1036 -8.05 -25.50 12.96
C VAL A 1036 -8.41 -25.12 14.41
N ASP A 1037 -9.70 -25.09 14.76
CA ASP A 1037 -10.14 -24.74 16.13
C ASP A 1037 -9.57 -25.72 17.18
N VAL A 1038 -9.62 -27.02 16.90
CA VAL A 1038 -9.08 -28.06 17.80
C VAL A 1038 -7.57 -27.93 17.99
N VAL A 1039 -6.82 -27.72 16.91
CA VAL A 1039 -5.36 -27.59 17.00
C VAL A 1039 -4.97 -26.30 17.72
N LEU A 1040 -5.64 -25.17 17.46
CA LEU A 1040 -5.40 -23.91 18.18
C LEU A 1040 -5.67 -24.04 19.69
N ALA A 1041 -6.74 -24.74 20.08
CA ALA A 1041 -7.02 -24.99 21.49
C ALA A 1041 -5.90 -25.81 22.16
N ARG A 1042 -5.41 -26.86 21.50
CA ARG A 1042 -4.29 -27.67 22.02
C ARG A 1042 -2.97 -26.89 22.06
N MET A 1043 -2.72 -26.05 21.06
CA MET A 1043 -1.57 -25.15 21.06
C MET A 1043 -1.62 -24.19 22.25
N ARG A 1044 -2.81 -23.64 22.57
CA ARG A 1044 -3.01 -22.81 23.77
C ARG A 1044 -2.69 -23.57 25.05
N ASP A 1045 -3.19 -24.80 25.19
CA ASP A 1045 -3.01 -25.61 26.40
C ASP A 1045 -1.53 -25.99 26.61
N LEU A 1046 -0.74 -26.07 25.54
CA LEU A 1046 0.71 -26.28 25.56
C LEU A 1046 1.53 -24.98 25.73
N GLY A 1047 0.88 -23.81 25.87
CA GLY A 1047 1.55 -22.52 26.00
C GLY A 1047 2.31 -22.07 24.74
N ILE A 1048 1.92 -22.58 23.56
CA ILE A 1048 2.57 -22.26 22.30
C ILE A 1048 2.25 -20.81 21.90
N VAL A 1049 3.28 -20.10 21.46
CA VAL A 1049 3.17 -18.73 20.95
C VAL A 1049 3.18 -18.77 19.42
N ILE A 1050 2.25 -18.05 18.79
CA ILE A 1050 2.27 -17.84 17.33
C ILE A 1050 3.07 -16.58 17.06
N GLU A 1051 4.28 -16.73 16.53
CA GLU A 1051 5.21 -15.63 16.25
C GLU A 1051 4.84 -14.89 14.98
N ASP A 1052 4.33 -15.62 13.97
CA ASP A 1052 3.82 -15.04 12.73
C ASP A 1052 2.91 -16.04 12.00
N ALA A 1053 2.20 -15.60 10.96
CA ALA A 1053 1.46 -16.51 10.08
C ALA A 1053 1.41 -16.03 8.63
N TYR A 1054 1.38 -16.97 7.69
CA TYR A 1054 1.46 -16.69 6.24
C TYR A 1054 0.51 -17.57 5.42
N VAL A 1055 0.16 -17.08 4.23
CA VAL A 1055 -0.48 -17.87 3.17
C VAL A 1055 0.56 -18.56 2.33
N ASP A 1056 0.37 -19.87 2.20
CA ASP A 1056 1.40 -20.73 1.69
C ASP A 1056 0.90 -21.70 0.62
N SER A 1057 0.71 -21.16 -0.59
CA SER A 1057 0.21 -21.90 -1.74
C SER A 1057 1.01 -21.59 -3.01
N THR A 1058 0.94 -22.47 -4.00
CA THR A 1058 1.65 -22.34 -5.28
C THR A 1058 1.26 -21.11 -6.11
N ARG A 1059 0.09 -20.49 -5.87
CA ARG A 1059 -0.30 -19.25 -6.59
C ARG A 1059 0.31 -17.98 -5.99
N VAL A 1060 0.76 -18.03 -4.74
CA VAL A 1060 1.36 -16.88 -4.05
C VAL A 1060 2.86 -17.05 -3.87
N SER A 1061 3.47 -18.09 -4.48
CA SER A 1061 4.91 -18.37 -4.34
C SER A 1061 5.79 -17.30 -4.98
N THR A 1062 5.26 -16.51 -5.91
CA THR A 1062 5.93 -15.37 -6.55
C THR A 1062 5.77 -14.07 -5.76
N LEU A 1063 5.00 -14.06 -4.66
CA LEU A 1063 4.85 -12.90 -3.78
C LEU A 1063 5.91 -12.93 -2.67
N SER A 1064 6.30 -11.75 -2.17
CA SER A 1064 7.23 -11.63 -1.05
C SER A 1064 6.66 -12.25 0.24
N LEU A 1065 7.50 -12.55 1.24
CA LEU A 1065 7.03 -13.01 2.54
C LEU A 1065 6.08 -11.99 3.20
N ALA A 1066 6.37 -10.70 3.04
CA ALA A 1066 5.53 -9.61 3.53
C ALA A 1066 4.13 -9.63 2.91
N ASP A 1067 4.04 -9.78 1.58
CA ASP A 1067 2.76 -9.82 0.84
C ASP A 1067 1.91 -11.07 1.15
N ARG A 1068 2.55 -12.10 1.70
CA ARG A 1068 1.91 -13.38 2.05
C ARG A 1068 1.45 -13.44 3.50
N ARG A 1069 1.84 -12.49 4.34
CA ARG A 1069 1.59 -12.47 5.77
C ARG A 1069 0.11 -12.33 6.10
N LEU A 1070 -0.33 -13.01 7.16
CA LEU A 1070 -1.68 -12.94 7.72
C LEU A 1070 -1.71 -11.94 8.85
N SER A 1071 -2.68 -11.03 8.83
CA SER A 1071 -2.80 -9.93 9.79
C SER A 1071 -4.12 -9.99 10.57
N PRO A 1072 -4.13 -10.57 11.78
CA PRO A 1072 -5.32 -10.65 12.62
C PRO A 1072 -5.56 -9.39 13.50
N HIS A 1073 -5.03 -8.21 13.12
CA HIS A 1073 -4.93 -6.98 13.95
C HIS A 1073 -6.21 -6.53 14.66
N ALA A 1074 -7.39 -6.87 14.15
CA ALA A 1074 -8.66 -6.58 14.83
C ALA A 1074 -8.85 -7.36 16.14
N ILE A 1075 -8.08 -8.45 16.35
CA ILE A 1075 -8.20 -9.38 17.48
C ILE A 1075 -6.90 -9.46 18.29
N ALA A 1076 -5.75 -9.61 17.61
CA ALA A 1076 -4.44 -9.72 18.25
C ALA A 1076 -3.31 -9.27 17.31
N GLY A 1077 -2.21 -8.79 17.87
CA GLY A 1077 -0.95 -8.53 17.16
C GLY A 1077 0.08 -9.63 17.44
N TYR A 1078 1.04 -9.81 16.55
CA TYR A 1078 2.15 -10.74 16.79
C TYR A 1078 3.18 -10.15 17.78
N PRO A 1079 3.84 -10.99 18.59
CA PRO A 1079 3.54 -12.42 18.79
C PRO A 1079 2.22 -12.64 19.53
N ILE A 1080 1.48 -13.68 19.15
CA ILE A 1080 0.19 -14.03 19.76
C ILE A 1080 0.43 -15.10 20.81
N HIS A 1081 0.41 -14.70 22.07
CA HIS A 1081 0.39 -15.62 23.21
C HIS A 1081 -1.00 -16.23 23.31
N LEU A 1082 -1.18 -17.46 22.82
CA LEU A 1082 -2.50 -18.10 22.73
C LEU A 1082 -3.21 -18.23 24.08
N HIS A 1083 -2.46 -18.33 25.17
CA HIS A 1083 -2.99 -18.35 26.53
C HIS A 1083 -3.74 -17.05 26.91
N ASP A 1084 -3.32 -15.92 26.36
CA ASP A 1084 -3.90 -14.60 26.65
C ASP A 1084 -5.07 -14.25 25.71
N VAL A 1085 -5.41 -15.13 24.77
CA VAL A 1085 -6.50 -14.92 23.81
C VAL A 1085 -7.84 -15.36 24.41
N GLU A 1086 -8.69 -14.38 24.73
CA GLU A 1086 -10.03 -14.62 25.31
C GLU A 1086 -10.96 -15.41 24.37
N ASP A 1087 -11.00 -15.07 23.07
CA ASP A 1087 -11.83 -15.73 22.05
C ASP A 1087 -11.00 -16.29 20.88
N LEU A 1088 -10.61 -17.57 20.99
CA LEU A 1088 -9.91 -18.31 19.92
C LEU A 1088 -10.74 -18.37 18.62
N THR A 1089 -12.07 -18.35 18.72
CA THR A 1089 -12.96 -18.37 17.55
C THR A 1089 -12.88 -17.06 16.77
N ALA A 1090 -12.73 -15.92 17.47
CA ALA A 1090 -12.50 -14.63 16.84
C ALA A 1090 -11.12 -14.58 16.16
N LEU A 1091 -10.07 -15.10 16.82
CA LEU A 1091 -8.72 -15.20 16.25
C LEU A 1091 -8.71 -16.04 14.97
N ARG A 1092 -9.28 -17.26 15.00
CA ARG A 1092 -9.41 -18.11 13.81
C ARG A 1092 -10.14 -17.37 12.68
N ARG A 1093 -11.27 -16.72 12.97
CA ARG A 1093 -12.02 -15.95 11.96
C ARG A 1093 -11.18 -14.83 11.36
N ALA A 1094 -10.37 -14.14 12.15
CA ALA A 1094 -9.47 -13.09 11.66
C ALA A 1094 -8.38 -13.65 10.74
N LEU A 1095 -7.71 -14.74 11.14
CA LEU A 1095 -6.69 -15.43 10.33
C LEU A 1095 -7.26 -15.91 8.99
N LEU A 1096 -8.43 -16.57 8.98
CA LEU A 1096 -9.05 -17.07 7.75
C LEU A 1096 -9.57 -15.93 6.84
N ARG A 1097 -10.07 -14.83 7.40
CA ARG A 1097 -10.46 -13.63 6.61
C ARG A 1097 -9.24 -12.96 5.99
N SER A 1098 -8.15 -12.81 6.74
CA SER A 1098 -6.90 -12.28 6.20
C SER A 1098 -6.38 -13.19 5.09
N MET A 1099 -6.40 -14.51 5.30
CA MET A 1099 -6.02 -15.49 4.28
C MET A 1099 -6.85 -15.35 3.00
N ALA A 1100 -8.14 -15.03 3.09
CA ALA A 1100 -8.99 -14.84 1.93
C ALA A 1100 -8.57 -13.67 1.02
N ARG A 1101 -7.96 -12.62 1.58
CA ARG A 1101 -7.54 -11.41 0.85
C ARG A 1101 -6.16 -11.53 0.19
N VAL A 1102 -5.26 -12.33 0.75
CA VAL A 1102 -3.90 -12.51 0.20
C VAL A 1102 -3.95 -13.09 -1.22
N GLY A 1103 -3.23 -12.42 -2.14
CA GLY A 1103 -3.09 -12.79 -3.56
C GLY A 1103 -4.26 -12.40 -4.47
N GLN A 1104 -5.15 -11.48 -4.05
CA GLN A 1104 -6.24 -10.96 -4.90
C GLN A 1104 -5.82 -9.66 -5.62
N PRO A 1105 -6.13 -9.50 -6.92
CA PRO A 1105 -5.95 -8.22 -7.62
C PRO A 1105 -6.77 -7.10 -6.97
N VAL A 1106 -6.20 -5.90 -6.87
CA VAL A 1106 -6.85 -4.70 -6.32
C VAL A 1106 -8.18 -4.45 -7.06
N GLY A 1107 -9.28 -4.33 -6.32
CA GLY A 1107 -10.63 -4.07 -6.87
C GLY A 1107 -11.50 -5.29 -7.20
N THR A 1108 -11.04 -6.52 -6.97
CA THR A 1108 -11.84 -7.73 -7.21
C THR A 1108 -12.61 -8.19 -5.96
N THR A 1109 -13.93 -8.38 -6.06
CA THR A 1109 -14.80 -8.88 -4.97
C THR A 1109 -14.98 -10.41 -4.98
N SER A 1110 -14.53 -11.10 -6.04
CA SER A 1110 -14.58 -12.57 -6.14
C SER A 1110 -13.46 -13.12 -7.04
N GLY A 1111 -12.99 -14.33 -6.70
CA GLY A 1111 -11.82 -14.95 -7.35
C GLY A 1111 -10.90 -15.64 -6.33
N GLY A 1112 -11.39 -16.68 -5.66
CA GLY A 1112 -10.63 -17.40 -4.64
C GLY A 1112 -9.61 -18.37 -5.24
N ASN A 1113 -8.36 -18.29 -4.78
CA ASN A 1113 -7.40 -19.39 -4.92
C ASN A 1113 -8.00 -20.65 -4.26
N SER A 1114 -8.33 -21.66 -5.06
CA SER A 1114 -9.08 -22.86 -4.64
C SER A 1114 -8.31 -23.79 -3.70
N ARG A 1115 -7.04 -23.48 -3.40
CA ARG A 1115 -6.19 -24.19 -2.43
C ARG A 1115 -5.34 -23.19 -1.66
N LYS A 1116 -5.88 -22.62 -0.58
CA LYS A 1116 -5.08 -21.79 0.35
C LYS A 1116 -4.56 -22.69 1.46
N ALA A 1117 -3.31 -22.51 1.86
CA ALA A 1117 -2.81 -23.13 3.08
C ALA A 1117 -2.35 -22.04 4.04
N MET A 1118 -2.60 -22.28 5.31
CA MET A 1118 -2.25 -21.38 6.40
C MET A 1118 -1.07 -21.97 7.15
N ARG A 1119 0.01 -21.21 7.26
CA ARG A 1119 1.20 -21.60 8.00
C ARG A 1119 1.33 -20.70 9.22
N LEU A 1120 1.44 -21.28 10.40
CA LEU A 1120 1.63 -20.59 11.68
C LEU A 1120 3.06 -20.85 12.16
N VAL A 1121 3.90 -19.82 12.26
CA VAL A 1121 5.24 -19.93 12.85
C VAL A 1121 5.08 -19.92 14.37
N ILE A 1122 5.72 -20.88 15.03
CA ILE A 1122 5.52 -21.14 16.46
C ILE A 1122 6.82 -21.11 17.25
N SER A 1123 6.72 -20.75 18.52
CA SER A 1123 7.81 -20.82 19.50
C SER A 1123 7.31 -21.40 20.84
N GLY A 1124 8.21 -21.53 21.82
CA GLY A 1124 7.90 -22.06 23.15
C GLY A 1124 7.88 -23.60 23.25
N VAL A 1125 8.33 -24.30 22.20
CA VAL A 1125 8.23 -25.77 22.07
C VAL A 1125 9.58 -26.48 21.95
N SER A 1126 10.68 -25.81 22.30
CA SER A 1126 12.05 -26.35 22.15
C SER A 1126 12.34 -27.61 22.97
N SER A 1127 11.51 -27.92 23.97
CA SER A 1127 11.59 -29.13 24.78
C SER A 1127 10.90 -30.37 24.18
N HIS A 1128 10.14 -30.21 23.09
CA HIS A 1128 9.37 -31.30 22.48
C HIS A 1128 10.04 -31.81 21.21
N ALA A 1129 10.14 -33.12 21.05
CA ALA A 1129 10.50 -33.69 19.75
C ALA A 1129 9.39 -33.40 18.72
N PRO A 1130 9.71 -33.10 17.44
CA PRO A 1130 8.69 -32.77 16.44
C PRO A 1130 7.58 -33.82 16.30
N ARG A 1131 7.93 -35.10 16.35
CA ARG A 1131 6.94 -36.18 16.27
C ARG A 1131 5.99 -36.19 17.46
N GLU A 1132 6.50 -36.05 18.68
CA GLU A 1132 5.70 -36.04 19.91
C GLU A 1132 4.75 -34.84 19.95
N LEU A 1133 5.24 -33.67 19.53
CA LEU A 1133 4.40 -32.47 19.43
C LEU A 1133 3.30 -32.65 18.38
N ALA A 1134 3.62 -33.22 17.21
CA ALA A 1134 2.64 -33.48 16.16
C ALA A 1134 1.54 -34.47 16.63
N ASP A 1135 1.92 -35.51 17.36
CA ASP A 1135 0.98 -36.51 17.90
C ASP A 1135 0.09 -35.89 19.00
N THR A 1136 0.68 -35.05 19.87
CA THR A 1136 -0.05 -34.30 20.91
C THR A 1136 -1.06 -33.34 20.30
N LEU A 1137 -0.66 -32.56 19.28
CA LEU A 1137 -1.56 -31.66 18.56
C LEU A 1137 -2.66 -32.41 17.81
N ALA A 1138 -2.38 -33.64 17.33
CA ALA A 1138 -3.38 -34.50 16.72
C ALA A 1138 -4.37 -35.08 17.74
N GLY A 1139 -4.04 -35.09 19.03
CA GLY A 1139 -4.83 -35.70 20.10
C GLY A 1139 -4.60 -37.21 20.22
N LEU A 1140 -3.49 -37.70 19.66
CA LEU A 1140 -3.07 -39.08 19.80
C LEU A 1140 -2.46 -39.28 21.20
N PRO A 1141 -2.69 -40.44 21.84
CA PRO A 1141 -2.04 -40.75 23.10
C PRO A 1141 -0.52 -40.78 22.90
N PRO A 1142 0.28 -40.35 23.90
CA PRO A 1142 1.72 -40.51 23.85
C PRO A 1142 2.05 -42.00 23.65
N GLU A 1143 2.99 -42.31 22.74
CA GLU A 1143 3.37 -43.71 22.52
C GLU A 1143 3.83 -44.34 23.84
N PRO A 1144 3.31 -45.53 24.20
CA PRO A 1144 3.74 -46.23 25.39
C PRO A 1144 5.18 -46.73 25.17
N GLY A 1145 6.18 -45.94 25.56
CA GLY A 1145 7.58 -46.38 25.41
C GLY A 1145 8.73 -45.42 25.74
N LEU A 1146 8.50 -44.12 25.99
CA LEU A 1146 9.57 -43.21 26.42
C LEU A 1146 9.20 -42.60 27.77
N GLU A 1147 9.45 -43.37 28.83
CA GLU A 1147 9.63 -42.79 30.16
C GLU A 1147 10.71 -41.72 30.09
N ALA A 1148 10.38 -40.55 30.61
CA ALA A 1148 11.30 -39.47 30.85
C ALA A 1148 12.51 -39.97 31.63
N THR A 1149 13.68 -40.06 30.99
CA THR A 1149 14.94 -39.95 31.71
C THR A 1149 15.10 -38.49 32.13
N THR A 1150 14.41 -38.10 33.19
CA THR A 1150 14.77 -36.93 33.98
C THR A 1150 16.04 -37.24 34.76
N SER A 1151 17.17 -36.68 34.31
CA SER A 1151 18.29 -36.27 35.16
C SER A 1151 18.99 -35.08 34.54
#